data_AF-A0A7W8I1A1-F1
#
_entry.id   AF-A0A7W8I1A1-F1
#
_cell.length_a   1.000
_cell.length_b   1.000
_cell.length_c   1.000
_cell.angle_alpha   90.00
_cell.angle_beta   90.00
_cell.angle_gamma   90.00
#
_symmetry.space_group_name_H-M   'P 1'
#
loop_
_entity.id
_entity.type
_entity.pdbx_description
1 polymer ?
#
loop_
_entity_poly.entity_id
_entity_poly.type
_entity_poly.pdbx_seq_one_letter_code
_entity_poly.pdbx_strand_id
1 'polypeptide(L)'
;MVDSGIDFAQADLQGRISSLSTDVVVGRNTPAGPPTANGAPSHGTLVSGIIASNFNGFGTIGIAYESTIVSIRADVSTCSKPEDTVCFQSADLVRAIDYAIANNLRIVNMSLGGEGPLGAAFEAALQRAVNAGIVFTIAAGNAGEEATGGNPEWPGRYATDPRFAGSIIVVGAHDATNTLAGFSNRAGVSAASYISAAGADVITGCNGTSCWRINGTSFSAPAVAGALALLLDAFPNLTGREAVQILLTTAREAGDPGVDVVYGRGLLDIARAFQPVGSTSVPMGSGSTVTVTSQRFAWSSAAFGDAFRNSAGLQTVGHDSFDRLFRVNLAAAFAQAPAGDRNRMPRLERQQATLTVDAPIGGQLSLTSSAAVDDSASDPAALSRALTPWLDEERREDVMVQFSTDRGGVAMWQGRNGARSPFELGAGDGFASLAQVDRAWLGAVKVGALTFTADAGAGDRAMPFQATEEDVSRYTRFAMKWEASPAAQLTFAAGGLSERMGPLGSYVPIGSGFEMPSESSFAGVSGLFDLGSGLWLDAEAGWARTDLTGQFLNLSETALSSSWRLGLTSVCEVLGFGCRSLTWSISQPLRVESGEFSAWLADAPLEYFDPLTFSERRFSATPSGRQIDMALGTLHALSDGSELALRAVVTRDDRHVRTAAPVYGLMGNWRTRF
;
A
#
# COMPACT_ATOMS: atom_id res chain seq x y z
N MET A 1 22.99 -3.90 -32.71
CA MET A 1 22.97 -5.36 -32.91
C MET A 1 24.31 -5.78 -33.49
N VAL A 2 25.19 -6.46 -32.75
CA VAL A 2 26.42 -7.03 -33.30
C VAL A 2 26.19 -8.51 -33.63
N ASP A 3 26.12 -8.86 -34.93
CA ASP A 3 25.73 -10.21 -35.39
C ASP A 3 26.18 -10.47 -36.86
N SER A 4 25.52 -11.41 -37.54
CA SER A 4 25.68 -11.82 -38.94
C SER A 4 25.02 -10.91 -39.98
N GLY A 5 24.52 -9.74 -39.56
CA GLY A 5 23.83 -8.78 -40.43
C GLY A 5 22.32 -9.05 -40.53
N ILE A 6 21.58 -8.06 -41.03
CA ILE A 6 20.11 -8.11 -41.14
C ILE A 6 19.70 -8.03 -42.61
N ASP A 7 18.67 -8.77 -43.00
CA ASP A 7 17.98 -8.57 -44.27
C ASP A 7 17.16 -7.27 -44.24
N PHE A 8 17.62 -6.25 -44.97
CA PHE A 8 16.94 -4.95 -45.05
C PHE A 8 15.58 -5.00 -45.75
N ALA A 9 15.29 -6.08 -46.48
CA ALA A 9 13.99 -6.30 -47.12
C ALA A 9 13.01 -7.07 -46.22
N GLN A 10 13.40 -7.44 -45.00
CA GLN A 10 12.54 -8.18 -44.09
C GLN A 10 11.24 -7.41 -43.80
N ALA A 11 10.11 -8.00 -44.18
CA ALA A 11 8.80 -7.36 -44.12
C ALA A 11 8.43 -6.94 -42.69
N ASP A 12 8.76 -7.79 -41.71
CA ASP A 12 8.43 -7.54 -40.31
C ASP A 12 9.30 -6.44 -39.66
N LEU A 13 10.42 -6.06 -40.28
CA LEU A 13 11.37 -5.06 -39.78
C LEU A 13 11.36 -3.75 -40.60
N GLN A 14 10.42 -3.60 -41.53
CA GLN A 14 10.35 -2.40 -42.37
C GLN A 14 10.27 -1.12 -41.52
N GLY A 15 11.10 -0.14 -41.85
CA GLY A 15 11.18 1.14 -41.13
C GLY A 15 11.90 1.08 -39.78
N ARG A 16 12.33 -0.10 -39.31
CA ARG A 16 13.02 -0.28 -38.02
C ARG A 16 14.54 -0.34 -38.13
N ILE A 17 15.07 -0.47 -39.34
CA ILE A 17 16.51 -0.64 -39.56
C ILE A 17 17.13 0.72 -39.89
N SER A 18 18.12 1.12 -39.09
CA SER A 18 18.86 2.37 -39.27
C SER A 18 19.76 2.34 -40.50
N SER A 19 19.90 3.49 -41.16
CA SER A 19 20.92 3.74 -42.18
C SER A 19 22.35 3.69 -41.64
N LEU A 20 22.55 3.73 -40.32
CA LEU A 20 23.84 3.50 -39.66
C LEU A 20 24.27 2.03 -39.68
N SER A 21 23.47 1.12 -40.24
CA SER A 21 23.82 -0.28 -40.34
C SER A 21 25.05 -0.49 -41.25
N THR A 22 25.99 -1.33 -40.82
CA THR A 22 27.29 -1.48 -41.47
C THR A 22 27.81 -2.92 -41.43
N ASP A 23 28.83 -3.17 -42.24
CA ASP A 23 29.67 -4.36 -42.19
C ASP A 23 31.05 -3.95 -41.71
N VAL A 24 31.42 -4.41 -40.52
CA VAL A 24 32.74 -4.07 -40.00
C VAL A 24 33.82 -4.91 -40.64
N VAL A 25 33.56 -6.07 -41.23
CA VAL A 25 34.65 -6.92 -41.79
C VAL A 25 35.35 -6.22 -42.97
N VAL A 26 36.67 -6.02 -42.85
CA VAL A 26 37.45 -5.23 -43.82
C VAL A 26 37.34 -5.84 -45.22
N GLY A 27 36.91 -5.02 -46.18
CA GLY A 27 36.84 -5.42 -47.59
C GLY A 27 35.61 -6.24 -47.98
N ARG A 28 34.76 -6.65 -47.02
CA ARG A 28 33.52 -7.39 -47.31
C ARG A 28 32.39 -6.46 -47.78
N ASN A 29 32.20 -5.32 -47.13
CA ASN A 29 31.25 -4.25 -47.53
C ASN A 29 29.82 -4.75 -47.85
N THR A 30 29.33 -5.77 -47.12
CA THR A 30 27.97 -6.31 -47.29
C THR A 30 27.22 -6.28 -45.96
N PRO A 31 26.57 -5.15 -45.60
CA PRO A 31 25.87 -5.01 -44.32
C PRO A 31 24.68 -5.97 -44.15
N ALA A 32 24.07 -6.37 -45.27
CA ALA A 32 23.00 -7.36 -45.26
C ALA A 32 23.56 -8.76 -44.98
N GLY A 33 22.92 -9.47 -44.05
CA GLY A 33 23.26 -10.85 -43.73
C GLY A 33 22.69 -11.82 -44.77
N PRO A 34 23.47 -12.75 -45.32
CA PRO A 34 22.94 -13.74 -46.25
C PRO A 34 22.01 -14.73 -45.53
N PRO A 35 20.99 -15.27 -46.20
CA PRO A 35 20.21 -16.39 -45.68
C PRO A 35 21.10 -17.62 -45.48
N THR A 36 20.71 -18.48 -44.55
CA THR A 36 21.37 -19.76 -44.29
C THR A 36 21.18 -20.74 -45.44
N ALA A 37 21.97 -21.82 -45.46
CA ALA A 37 21.91 -22.85 -46.51
C ALA A 37 20.53 -23.54 -46.64
N ASN A 38 19.74 -23.59 -45.55
CA ASN A 38 18.38 -24.12 -45.54
C ASN A 38 17.31 -23.06 -45.84
N GLY A 39 17.70 -21.86 -46.27
CA GLY A 39 16.78 -20.79 -46.66
C GLY A 39 16.19 -19.99 -45.49
N ALA A 40 16.69 -20.19 -44.26
CA ALA A 40 16.30 -19.33 -43.14
C ALA A 40 16.95 -17.94 -43.27
N PRO A 41 16.32 -16.89 -42.74
CA PRO A 41 16.96 -15.59 -42.60
C PRO A 41 18.29 -15.69 -41.85
N SER A 42 19.17 -14.71 -42.05
CA SER A 42 20.41 -14.63 -41.27
C SER A 42 20.10 -14.63 -39.77
N HIS A 43 21.03 -15.15 -38.96
CA HIS A 43 20.88 -15.17 -37.50
C HIS A 43 20.58 -13.76 -36.95
N GLY A 44 21.24 -12.73 -37.47
CA GLY A 44 21.01 -11.34 -37.08
C GLY A 44 19.61 -10.83 -37.42
N THR A 45 18.99 -11.30 -38.49
CA THR A 45 17.60 -10.99 -38.83
C THR A 45 16.63 -11.61 -37.82
N LEU A 46 16.85 -12.89 -37.47
CA LEU A 46 16.01 -13.61 -36.49
C LEU A 46 16.09 -12.96 -35.10
N VAL A 47 17.30 -12.64 -34.65
CA VAL A 47 17.58 -11.95 -33.38
C VAL A 47 16.93 -10.56 -33.34
N SER A 48 17.03 -9.80 -34.44
CA SER A 48 16.47 -8.45 -34.50
C SER A 48 14.94 -8.42 -34.49
N GLY A 49 14.29 -9.45 -35.03
CA GLY A 49 12.82 -9.61 -34.93
C GLY A 49 12.32 -9.65 -33.49
N ILE A 50 13.05 -10.29 -32.59
CA ILE A 50 12.69 -10.34 -31.16
C ILE A 50 12.68 -8.96 -30.52
N ILE A 51 13.56 -8.06 -30.99
CA ILE A 51 13.62 -6.69 -30.48
C ILE A 51 12.53 -5.83 -31.12
N ALA A 52 12.45 -5.81 -32.45
CA ALA A 52 11.80 -4.73 -33.19
C ALA A 52 10.86 -5.17 -34.32
N SER A 53 10.39 -6.42 -34.36
CA SER A 53 9.29 -6.78 -35.28
C SER A 53 8.09 -5.86 -35.07
N ASN A 54 7.52 -5.36 -36.17
CA ASN A 54 6.50 -4.32 -36.15
C ASN A 54 5.16 -4.79 -35.58
N PHE A 55 4.47 -3.92 -34.85
CA PHE A 55 3.06 -4.14 -34.51
C PHE A 55 2.14 -3.71 -35.69
N ASN A 56 1.99 -4.57 -36.69
CA ASN A 56 1.31 -4.25 -37.96
C ASN A 56 0.23 -5.28 -38.37
N GLY A 57 -0.13 -6.21 -37.47
CA GLY A 57 -1.10 -7.28 -37.76
C GLY A 57 -0.57 -8.40 -38.66
N PHE A 58 0.74 -8.43 -38.90
CA PHE A 58 1.48 -9.44 -39.66
C PHE A 58 2.62 -9.99 -38.80
N GLY A 59 3.05 -11.23 -39.05
CA GLY A 59 4.23 -11.80 -38.42
C GLY A 59 4.17 -11.87 -36.89
N THR A 60 5.16 -11.26 -36.23
CA THR A 60 5.35 -11.25 -34.77
C THR A 60 5.45 -9.82 -34.25
N ILE A 61 5.53 -9.64 -32.93
CA ILE A 61 5.73 -8.32 -32.32
C ILE A 61 7.01 -8.38 -31.50
N GLY A 62 7.93 -7.46 -31.79
CA GLY A 62 9.16 -7.32 -31.02
C GLY A 62 8.88 -6.71 -29.65
N ILE A 63 9.74 -7.01 -28.67
CA ILE A 63 9.62 -6.47 -27.30
C ILE A 63 9.58 -4.94 -27.31
N ALA A 64 10.45 -4.31 -28.10
CA ALA A 64 10.48 -2.87 -28.33
C ALA A 64 10.17 -2.59 -29.81
N TYR A 65 8.94 -2.91 -30.24
CA TYR A 65 8.51 -2.86 -31.64
C TYR A 65 8.63 -1.48 -32.30
N GLU A 66 8.78 -0.40 -31.53
CA GLU A 66 9.02 0.94 -32.08
C GLU A 66 10.50 1.34 -32.16
N SER A 67 11.40 0.53 -31.60
CA SER A 67 12.83 0.83 -31.56
C SER A 67 13.48 0.78 -32.94
N THR A 68 14.61 1.49 -33.08
CA THR A 68 15.43 1.47 -34.28
C THR A 68 16.66 0.59 -34.06
N ILE A 69 16.89 -0.37 -34.95
CA ILE A 69 18.02 -1.31 -34.91
C ILE A 69 19.16 -0.80 -35.80
N VAL A 70 20.35 -0.65 -35.21
CA VAL A 70 21.61 -0.51 -35.94
C VAL A 70 22.23 -1.89 -36.07
N SER A 71 22.31 -2.42 -37.31
CA SER A 71 22.98 -3.69 -37.60
C SER A 71 24.49 -3.47 -37.77
N ILE A 72 25.30 -4.15 -36.98
CA ILE A 72 26.76 -4.14 -37.09
C ILE A 72 27.18 -5.57 -37.41
N ARG A 73 27.35 -5.83 -38.70
CA ARG A 73 27.70 -7.16 -39.18
C ARG A 73 29.18 -7.46 -38.91
N ALA A 74 29.46 -8.47 -38.08
CA ALA A 74 30.80 -8.81 -37.59
C ALA A 74 31.14 -10.31 -37.71
N ASP A 75 30.26 -11.12 -38.31
CA ASP A 75 30.53 -12.54 -38.60
C ASP A 75 31.67 -12.70 -39.61
N VAL A 76 32.39 -13.82 -39.56
CA VAL A 76 33.40 -14.21 -40.57
C VAL A 76 32.94 -15.42 -41.38
N SER A 77 33.41 -15.51 -42.62
CA SER A 77 32.98 -16.54 -43.59
C SER A 77 33.54 -17.94 -43.33
N THR A 78 34.53 -18.07 -42.46
CA THR A 78 35.18 -19.36 -42.16
C THR A 78 35.28 -19.55 -40.66
N CYS A 79 34.57 -20.55 -40.16
CA CYS A 79 34.62 -21.00 -38.78
C CYS A 79 35.78 -21.97 -38.54
N SER A 80 36.32 -21.96 -37.32
CA SER A 80 37.37 -22.91 -36.90
C SER A 80 36.82 -24.33 -36.73
N LYS A 81 35.52 -24.46 -36.42
CA LYS A 81 34.81 -25.72 -36.29
C LYS A 81 33.81 -25.89 -37.44
N PRO A 82 33.75 -27.04 -38.12
CA PRO A 82 32.83 -27.29 -39.24
C PRO A 82 31.33 -27.19 -38.89
N GLU A 83 30.99 -27.44 -37.62
CA GLU A 83 29.63 -27.37 -37.09
C GLU A 83 29.12 -25.94 -36.85
N ASP A 84 30.04 -24.97 -36.72
CA ASP A 84 29.67 -23.57 -36.51
C ASP A 84 29.28 -22.91 -37.83
N THR A 85 28.11 -22.29 -37.85
CA THR A 85 27.56 -21.63 -39.04
C THR A 85 27.74 -20.11 -39.03
N VAL A 86 28.03 -19.52 -37.87
CA VAL A 86 28.32 -18.09 -37.67
C VAL A 86 29.45 -17.96 -36.65
N CYS A 87 30.57 -17.37 -37.05
CA CYS A 87 31.75 -17.17 -36.19
C CYS A 87 32.17 -15.73 -36.14
N PHE A 88 32.87 -15.35 -35.08
CA PHE A 88 33.33 -13.98 -34.85
C PHE A 88 34.81 -13.97 -34.49
N GLN A 89 35.53 -12.93 -34.91
CA GLN A 89 36.91 -12.69 -34.49
C GLN A 89 37.00 -11.51 -33.54
N SER A 90 37.88 -11.59 -32.54
CA SER A 90 38.08 -10.53 -31.54
C SER A 90 38.34 -9.16 -32.17
N ALA A 91 39.15 -9.10 -33.23
CA ALA A 91 39.44 -7.85 -33.94
C ALA A 91 38.20 -7.22 -34.59
N ASP A 92 37.25 -8.01 -35.07
CA ASP A 92 36.00 -7.52 -35.67
C ASP A 92 35.02 -7.06 -34.60
N LEU A 93 34.95 -7.77 -33.48
CA LEU A 93 34.15 -7.37 -32.31
C LEU A 93 34.66 -6.07 -31.68
N VAL A 94 35.98 -5.86 -31.61
CA VAL A 94 36.57 -4.57 -31.20
C VAL A 94 36.07 -3.44 -32.10
N ARG A 95 36.12 -3.63 -33.42
CA ARG A 95 35.69 -2.62 -34.39
C ARG A 95 34.19 -2.37 -34.34
N ALA A 96 33.40 -3.41 -34.06
CA ALA A 96 31.96 -3.30 -33.81
C ALA A 96 31.65 -2.47 -32.56
N ILE A 97 32.37 -2.70 -31.45
CA ILE A 97 32.25 -1.90 -30.22
C ILE A 97 32.65 -0.45 -30.48
N ASP A 98 33.80 -0.21 -31.11
CA ASP A 98 34.26 1.15 -31.41
C ASP A 98 33.28 1.89 -32.34
N TYR A 99 32.65 1.18 -33.29
CA TYR A 99 31.59 1.74 -34.12
C TYR A 99 30.35 2.12 -33.30
N ALA A 100 29.95 1.28 -32.33
CA ALA A 100 28.84 1.58 -31.44
C ALA A 100 29.10 2.83 -30.59
N ILE A 101 30.33 2.99 -30.09
CA ILE A 101 30.77 4.20 -29.37
C ILE A 101 30.70 5.43 -30.29
N ALA A 102 31.29 5.35 -31.48
CA ALA A 102 31.34 6.45 -32.43
C ALA A 102 29.95 6.95 -32.86
N ASN A 103 28.93 6.10 -32.78
CA ASN A 103 27.55 6.40 -33.14
C ASN A 103 26.63 6.59 -31.91
N ASN A 104 27.18 6.74 -30.69
CA ASN A 104 26.43 6.98 -29.46
C ASN A 104 25.31 5.95 -29.20
N LEU A 105 25.55 4.67 -29.53
CA LEU A 105 24.56 3.62 -29.28
C LEU A 105 24.48 3.32 -27.78
N ARG A 106 23.27 3.20 -27.24
CA ARG A 106 23.04 2.99 -25.80
C ARG A 106 23.11 1.51 -25.39
N ILE A 107 22.66 0.61 -26.27
CA ILE A 107 22.51 -0.82 -25.98
C ILE A 107 23.18 -1.63 -27.10
N VAL A 108 24.02 -2.59 -26.71
CA VAL A 108 24.66 -3.54 -27.63
C VAL A 108 24.29 -4.96 -27.25
N ASN A 109 23.42 -5.58 -28.04
CA ASN A 109 23.19 -7.01 -27.95
C ASN A 109 24.25 -7.79 -28.73
N MET A 110 24.75 -8.87 -28.12
CA MET A 110 25.71 -9.82 -28.64
C MET A 110 25.18 -11.25 -28.45
N SER A 111 24.51 -11.76 -29.45
CA SER A 111 23.99 -13.14 -29.47
C SER A 111 25.06 -14.12 -29.96
N LEU A 112 26.21 -14.13 -29.28
CA LEU A 112 27.41 -14.88 -29.65
C LEU A 112 28.16 -15.35 -28.39
N GLY A 113 28.97 -16.39 -28.55
CA GLY A 113 29.72 -17.01 -27.45
C GLY A 113 30.95 -17.75 -27.95
N GLY A 114 31.90 -18.00 -27.04
CA GLY A 114 33.11 -18.78 -27.29
C GLY A 114 33.77 -19.26 -26.00
N GLU A 115 34.64 -20.27 -26.15
CA GLU A 115 35.26 -20.98 -25.02
C GLU A 115 36.33 -20.17 -24.28
N GLY A 116 36.95 -19.17 -24.93
CA GLY A 116 38.10 -18.43 -24.39
C GLY A 116 37.93 -16.91 -24.36
N PRO A 117 38.68 -16.19 -23.50
CA PRO A 117 38.70 -14.74 -23.47
C PRO A 117 39.10 -14.12 -24.82
N LEU A 118 38.55 -12.96 -25.13
CA LEU A 118 38.79 -12.26 -26.41
C LEU A 118 40.09 -11.43 -26.42
N GLY A 119 40.79 -11.35 -25.28
CA GLY A 119 42.11 -10.72 -25.14
C GLY A 119 42.07 -9.21 -24.83
N ALA A 120 43.25 -8.65 -24.55
CA ALA A 120 43.40 -7.29 -24.01
C ALA A 120 42.82 -6.17 -24.91
N ALA A 121 42.86 -6.34 -26.24
CA ALA A 121 42.30 -5.36 -27.16
C ALA A 121 40.77 -5.28 -27.06
N PHE A 122 40.09 -6.42 -26.92
CA PHE A 122 38.65 -6.48 -26.68
C PHE A 122 38.28 -5.91 -25.32
N GLU A 123 39.01 -6.26 -24.26
CA GLU A 123 38.79 -5.71 -22.92
C GLU A 123 38.93 -4.18 -22.89
N ALA A 124 39.92 -3.64 -23.61
CA ALA A 124 40.09 -2.20 -23.74
C ALA A 124 38.92 -1.54 -24.49
N ALA A 125 38.39 -2.19 -25.54
CA ALA A 125 37.22 -1.71 -26.27
C ALA A 125 35.95 -1.75 -25.40
N LEU A 126 35.73 -2.86 -24.69
CA LEU A 126 34.64 -3.03 -23.75
C LEU A 126 34.68 -1.97 -22.64
N GLN A 127 35.87 -1.68 -22.09
CA GLN A 127 36.04 -0.60 -21.12
C GLN A 127 35.66 0.77 -21.68
N ARG A 128 36.09 1.08 -22.92
CA ARG A 128 35.71 2.35 -23.57
C ARG A 128 34.20 2.47 -23.73
N ALA A 129 33.53 1.39 -24.13
CA ALA A 129 32.08 1.38 -24.31
C ALA A 129 31.32 1.53 -22.99
N VAL A 130 31.74 0.79 -21.96
CA VAL A 130 31.17 0.93 -20.61
C VAL A 130 31.37 2.33 -20.05
N ASN A 131 32.54 2.95 -20.29
CA ASN A 131 32.81 4.35 -19.90
C ASN A 131 31.96 5.35 -20.70
N ALA A 132 31.58 5.01 -21.93
CA ALA A 132 30.64 5.79 -22.74
C ALA A 132 29.16 5.55 -22.35
N GLY A 133 28.89 4.73 -21.32
CA GLY A 133 27.54 4.44 -20.82
C GLY A 133 26.78 3.38 -21.64
N ILE A 134 27.46 2.66 -22.53
CA ILE A 134 26.89 1.57 -23.31
C ILE A 134 26.71 0.35 -22.41
N VAL A 135 25.53 -0.27 -22.49
CA VAL A 135 25.24 -1.53 -21.82
C VAL A 135 25.07 -2.69 -22.80
N PHE A 136 25.37 -3.88 -22.32
CA PHE A 136 25.47 -5.08 -23.13
C PHE A 136 24.47 -6.14 -22.66
N THR A 137 23.84 -6.81 -23.63
CA THR A 137 23.11 -8.05 -23.40
C THR A 137 23.82 -9.15 -24.17
N ILE A 138 24.25 -10.19 -23.47
CA ILE A 138 25.11 -11.23 -24.04
C ILE A 138 24.47 -12.58 -23.79
N ALA A 139 24.37 -13.41 -24.83
CA ALA A 139 23.86 -14.77 -24.69
C ALA A 139 24.74 -15.60 -23.74
N ALA A 140 24.14 -16.46 -22.92
CA ALA A 140 24.89 -17.30 -21.99
C ALA A 140 25.67 -18.44 -22.70
N GLY A 141 25.24 -18.86 -23.89
CA GLY A 141 25.77 -20.01 -24.61
C GLY A 141 24.85 -21.23 -24.50
N ASN A 142 25.13 -22.25 -25.33
CA ASN A 142 24.18 -23.35 -25.61
C ASN A 142 24.75 -24.76 -25.33
N ALA A 143 25.71 -24.88 -24.42
CA ALA A 143 26.34 -26.15 -24.04
C ALA A 143 25.59 -26.91 -22.92
N GLY A 144 24.58 -26.30 -22.28
CA GLY A 144 23.66 -27.01 -21.38
C GLY A 144 24.33 -27.66 -20.16
N GLU A 145 24.12 -28.97 -19.99
CA GLU A 145 24.76 -29.76 -18.92
C GLU A 145 26.14 -30.31 -19.28
N GLU A 146 26.68 -29.97 -20.45
CA GLU A 146 28.05 -30.33 -20.80
C GLU A 146 29.06 -29.62 -19.89
N ALA A 147 30.31 -30.09 -19.90
CA ALA A 147 31.36 -29.62 -18.98
C ALA A 147 31.57 -28.09 -19.00
N THR A 148 31.25 -27.42 -20.10
CA THR A 148 31.37 -25.96 -20.27
C THR A 148 30.09 -25.20 -19.94
N GLY A 149 28.93 -25.86 -19.88
CA GLY A 149 27.61 -25.22 -19.74
C GLY A 149 27.22 -24.87 -18.30
N GLY A 150 28.02 -25.24 -17.30
CA GLY A 150 27.85 -24.77 -15.92
C GLY A 150 28.12 -23.27 -15.72
N ASN A 151 28.63 -22.57 -16.73
CA ASN A 151 28.92 -21.13 -16.70
C ASN A 151 28.66 -20.51 -18.07
N PRO A 152 28.41 -19.18 -18.14
CA PRO A 152 28.27 -18.50 -19.42
C PRO A 152 29.53 -18.59 -20.29
N GLU A 153 29.41 -18.43 -21.59
CA GLU A 153 30.54 -18.32 -22.52
C GLU A 153 31.15 -16.90 -22.53
N TRP A 154 32.29 -16.73 -23.22
CA TRP A 154 32.86 -15.40 -23.49
C TRP A 154 32.18 -14.77 -24.71
N PRO A 155 31.86 -13.45 -24.72
CA PRO A 155 32.25 -12.43 -23.74
C PRO A 155 31.36 -12.33 -22.49
N GLY A 156 30.30 -13.13 -22.33
CA GLY A 156 29.38 -13.06 -21.19
C GLY A 156 30.08 -13.09 -19.82
N ARG A 157 31.13 -13.90 -19.66
CA ARG A 157 31.91 -13.97 -18.40
C ARG A 157 32.56 -12.67 -17.95
N TYR A 158 32.78 -11.70 -18.85
CA TYR A 158 33.28 -10.38 -18.46
C TYR A 158 32.32 -9.66 -17.50
N ALA A 159 31.05 -10.09 -17.38
CA ALA A 159 30.11 -9.57 -16.39
C ALA A 159 30.55 -9.77 -14.92
N THR A 160 31.50 -10.69 -14.67
CA THR A 160 32.09 -10.92 -13.33
C THR A 160 33.23 -9.97 -12.99
N ASP A 161 33.76 -9.26 -13.99
CA ASP A 161 34.87 -8.34 -13.78
C ASP A 161 34.35 -7.00 -13.21
N PRO A 162 34.87 -6.54 -12.06
CA PRO A 162 34.48 -5.26 -11.47
C PRO A 162 34.60 -4.06 -12.41
N ARG A 163 35.49 -4.12 -13.40
CA ARG A 163 35.66 -3.09 -14.45
C ARG A 163 34.40 -2.84 -15.27
N PHE A 164 33.57 -3.87 -15.43
CA PHE A 164 32.36 -3.86 -16.27
C PHE A 164 31.06 -4.01 -15.47
N ALA A 165 31.15 -3.93 -14.13
CA ALA A 165 30.02 -4.11 -13.23
C ALA A 165 28.81 -3.23 -13.60
N GLY A 166 27.62 -3.83 -13.54
CA GLY A 166 26.35 -3.16 -13.85
C GLY A 166 26.16 -2.78 -15.33
N SER A 167 27.08 -3.16 -16.23
CA SER A 167 27.01 -2.77 -17.65
C SER A 167 26.78 -3.95 -18.60
N ILE A 168 26.82 -5.19 -18.08
CA ILE A 168 26.60 -6.41 -18.86
C ILE A 168 25.53 -7.24 -18.17
N ILE A 169 24.51 -7.64 -18.92
CA ILE A 169 23.57 -8.68 -18.53
C ILE A 169 23.84 -9.92 -19.38
N VAL A 170 24.07 -11.04 -18.71
CA VAL A 170 24.17 -12.35 -19.35
C VAL A 170 22.79 -13.00 -19.37
N VAL A 171 22.40 -13.59 -20.49
CA VAL A 171 21.02 -14.02 -20.70
C VAL A 171 20.93 -15.51 -21.00
N GLY A 172 20.28 -16.24 -20.08
CA GLY A 172 19.87 -17.63 -20.25
C GLY A 172 18.59 -17.78 -21.05
N ALA A 173 18.28 -19.01 -21.46
CA ALA A 173 17.05 -19.35 -22.17
C ALA A 173 16.14 -20.22 -21.31
N HIS A 174 14.87 -19.86 -21.18
CA HIS A 174 13.83 -20.71 -20.62
C HIS A 174 12.73 -21.02 -21.65
N ASP A 175 11.94 -22.05 -21.33
CA ASP A 175 10.78 -22.48 -22.11
C ASP A 175 9.46 -21.86 -21.62
N ALA A 176 8.35 -22.19 -22.28
CA ALA A 176 7.02 -21.67 -21.93
C ALA A 176 6.53 -22.06 -20.52
N THR A 177 7.18 -23.03 -19.86
CA THR A 177 6.90 -23.41 -18.47
C THR A 177 7.75 -22.64 -17.46
N ASN A 178 8.57 -21.70 -17.94
CA ASN A 178 9.57 -20.96 -17.17
C ASN A 178 10.71 -21.83 -16.63
N THR A 179 10.93 -23.01 -17.22
CA THR A 179 12.04 -23.89 -16.88
C THR A 179 13.24 -23.53 -17.76
N LEU A 180 14.43 -23.45 -17.17
CA LEU A 180 15.67 -23.24 -17.93
C LEU A 180 15.79 -24.35 -18.99
N ALA A 181 15.99 -23.96 -20.24
CA ALA A 181 16.08 -24.91 -21.34
C ALA A 181 17.34 -25.77 -21.18
N GLY A 182 17.26 -27.07 -21.51
CA GLY A 182 18.36 -28.01 -21.29
C GLY A 182 19.66 -27.67 -22.03
N PHE A 183 19.58 -26.87 -23.10
CA PHE A 183 20.75 -26.36 -23.81
C PHE A 183 21.32 -25.07 -23.19
N SER A 184 20.58 -24.34 -22.36
CA SER A 184 21.04 -23.05 -21.85
C SER A 184 22.20 -23.25 -20.88
N ASN A 185 23.30 -22.55 -21.11
CA ASN A 185 24.33 -22.45 -20.09
C ASN A 185 23.75 -21.80 -18.83
N ARG A 186 24.21 -22.25 -17.66
CA ARG A 186 23.78 -21.81 -16.34
C ARG A 186 24.50 -20.53 -15.93
N ALA A 187 23.91 -19.82 -14.96
CA ALA A 187 24.44 -18.54 -14.48
C ALA A 187 25.85 -18.63 -13.89
N GLY A 188 26.13 -19.71 -13.16
CA GLY A 188 27.44 -20.05 -12.60
C GLY A 188 28.10 -18.86 -11.88
N VAL A 189 29.34 -18.57 -12.25
CA VAL A 189 30.10 -17.44 -11.68
C VAL A 189 29.50 -16.06 -11.97
N SER A 190 28.60 -15.94 -12.95
CA SER A 190 27.98 -14.67 -13.37
C SER A 190 26.60 -14.44 -12.76
N ALA A 191 26.21 -15.23 -11.75
CA ALA A 191 24.87 -15.23 -11.16
C ALA A 191 24.32 -13.84 -10.80
N ALA A 192 25.17 -12.92 -10.31
CA ALA A 192 24.75 -11.57 -9.92
C ALA A 192 24.29 -10.69 -11.10
N SER A 193 24.74 -10.99 -12.32
CA SER A 193 24.51 -10.23 -13.56
C SER A 193 23.78 -11.06 -14.62
N TYR A 194 23.13 -12.14 -14.21
CA TYR A 194 22.47 -13.09 -15.11
C TYR A 194 20.96 -13.09 -14.86
N ILE A 195 20.19 -13.11 -15.95
CA ILE A 195 18.74 -13.42 -15.92
C ILE A 195 18.42 -14.38 -17.06
N SER A 196 17.27 -15.04 -16.99
CA SER A 196 16.76 -15.86 -18.09
C SER A 196 15.59 -15.17 -18.79
N ALA A 197 15.52 -15.28 -20.11
CA ALA A 197 14.38 -14.86 -20.93
C ALA A 197 13.93 -16.00 -21.85
N ALA A 198 12.76 -15.86 -22.48
CA ALA A 198 12.25 -16.87 -23.40
C ALA A 198 13.25 -17.11 -24.54
N GLY A 199 13.66 -18.36 -24.71
CA GLY A 199 14.67 -18.74 -25.70
C GLY A 199 14.49 -20.14 -26.29
N ALA A 200 13.50 -20.90 -25.80
CA ALA A 200 13.07 -22.16 -26.40
C ALA A 200 11.74 -21.99 -27.15
N ASP A 201 11.62 -22.62 -28.31
CA ASP A 201 10.47 -22.58 -29.22
C ASP A 201 9.98 -21.17 -29.58
N VAL A 202 10.91 -20.22 -29.70
CA VAL A 202 10.62 -18.82 -30.05
C VAL A 202 10.24 -18.72 -31.52
N ILE A 203 9.23 -17.91 -31.85
CA ILE A 203 8.78 -17.65 -33.22
C ILE A 203 9.32 -16.29 -33.68
N THR A 204 9.98 -16.22 -34.83
CA THR A 204 10.49 -14.98 -35.43
C THR A 204 10.75 -15.13 -36.93
N GLY A 205 11.23 -14.07 -37.59
CA GLY A 205 11.71 -14.12 -38.97
C GLY A 205 10.60 -14.37 -39.99
N CYS A 206 9.41 -13.84 -39.73
CA CYS A 206 8.23 -14.10 -40.54
C CYS A 206 8.33 -13.48 -41.93
N ASN A 207 7.96 -14.25 -42.95
CA ASN A 207 7.79 -13.81 -44.34
C ASN A 207 6.47 -14.39 -44.88
N GLY A 208 5.52 -13.52 -45.23
CA GLY A 208 4.15 -13.96 -45.51
C GLY A 208 3.50 -14.62 -44.28
N THR A 209 2.87 -15.78 -44.49
CA THR A 209 2.24 -16.57 -43.41
C THR A 209 3.20 -17.55 -42.74
N SER A 210 4.49 -17.52 -43.09
CA SER A 210 5.50 -18.48 -42.62
C SER A 210 6.50 -17.82 -41.70
N CYS A 211 6.79 -18.46 -40.58
CA CYS A 211 7.76 -17.99 -39.58
C CYS A 211 8.67 -19.14 -39.18
N TRP A 212 9.79 -18.82 -38.52
CA TRP A 212 10.75 -19.78 -38.02
C TRP A 212 10.54 -20.01 -36.52
N ARG A 213 10.51 -21.29 -36.12
CA ARG A 213 10.60 -21.70 -34.72
C ARG A 213 12.05 -22.06 -34.40
N ILE A 214 12.61 -21.45 -33.37
CA ILE A 214 14.04 -21.44 -33.09
C ILE A 214 14.33 -21.62 -31.59
N ASN A 215 15.52 -22.11 -31.29
CA ASN A 215 16.00 -22.38 -29.94
C ASN A 215 17.40 -21.80 -29.75
N GLY A 216 17.66 -21.17 -28.61
CA GLY A 216 18.99 -20.68 -28.25
C GLY A 216 18.96 -19.48 -27.31
N THR A 217 20.02 -19.36 -26.50
CA THR A 217 20.28 -18.15 -25.69
C THR A 217 20.49 -16.89 -26.55
N SER A 218 20.84 -17.08 -27.82
CA SER A 218 20.87 -16.05 -28.85
C SER A 218 19.54 -15.32 -29.04
N PHE A 219 18.41 -15.94 -28.69
CA PHE A 219 17.07 -15.38 -28.86
C PHE A 219 16.46 -14.87 -27.55
N SER A 220 17.03 -15.26 -26.41
CA SER A 220 16.68 -14.68 -25.11
C SER A 220 17.42 -13.36 -24.86
N ALA A 221 18.70 -13.26 -25.23
CA ALA A 221 19.49 -12.02 -25.14
C ALA A 221 18.81 -10.78 -25.78
N PRO A 222 18.29 -10.83 -27.02
CA PRO A 222 17.59 -9.69 -27.62
C PRO A 222 16.30 -9.32 -26.88
N ALA A 223 15.61 -10.25 -26.21
CA ALA A 223 14.43 -9.91 -25.42
C ALA A 223 14.79 -8.96 -24.27
N VAL A 224 15.93 -9.20 -23.60
CA VAL A 224 16.47 -8.31 -22.56
C VAL A 224 16.94 -6.99 -23.18
N ALA A 225 17.53 -7.01 -24.38
CA ALA A 225 17.91 -5.78 -25.08
C ALA A 225 16.69 -4.89 -25.38
N GLY A 226 15.58 -5.50 -25.80
CA GLY A 226 14.30 -4.83 -25.98
C GLY A 226 13.76 -4.26 -24.67
N ALA A 227 13.82 -5.01 -23.57
CA ALA A 227 13.41 -4.53 -22.25
C ALA A 227 14.23 -3.33 -21.78
N LEU A 228 15.56 -3.32 -22.01
CA LEU A 228 16.41 -2.16 -21.76
C LEU A 228 16.00 -0.96 -22.63
N ALA A 229 15.68 -1.20 -23.91
CA ALA A 229 15.24 -0.13 -24.81
C ALA A 229 13.92 0.51 -24.32
N LEU A 230 12.96 -0.31 -23.89
CA LEU A 230 11.71 0.18 -23.30
C LEU A 230 11.95 1.02 -22.04
N LEU A 231 12.84 0.58 -21.14
CA LEU A 231 13.16 1.34 -19.92
C LEU A 231 13.82 2.69 -20.23
N LEU A 232 14.80 2.71 -21.14
CA LEU A 232 15.51 3.93 -21.50
C LEU A 232 14.66 4.93 -22.28
N ASP A 233 13.63 4.44 -22.99
CA ASP A 233 12.65 5.28 -23.68
C ASP A 233 11.63 5.88 -22.70
N ALA A 234 11.05 5.04 -21.83
CA ALA A 234 10.05 5.47 -20.85
C ALA A 234 10.63 6.36 -19.73
N PHE A 235 11.91 6.17 -19.38
CA PHE A 235 12.60 6.89 -18.31
C PHE A 235 13.93 7.45 -18.82
N PRO A 236 13.91 8.57 -19.58
CA PRO A 236 15.09 9.09 -20.26
C PRO A 236 16.17 9.63 -19.31
N ASN A 237 15.87 9.80 -18.01
CA ASN A 237 16.87 10.13 -16.99
C ASN A 237 17.78 8.95 -16.63
N LEU A 238 17.36 7.72 -16.92
CA LEU A 238 18.15 6.54 -16.56
C LEU A 238 19.45 6.48 -17.35
N THR A 239 20.54 6.22 -16.62
CA THR A 239 21.76 5.68 -17.20
C THR A 239 21.53 4.23 -17.62
N GLY A 240 22.36 3.74 -18.56
CA GLY A 240 22.29 2.33 -18.95
C GLY A 240 22.50 1.38 -17.76
N ARG A 241 23.40 1.72 -16.82
CA ARG A 241 23.68 0.91 -15.64
C ARG A 241 22.49 0.81 -14.69
N GLU A 242 21.75 1.90 -14.51
CA GLU A 242 20.52 1.89 -13.70
C GLU A 242 19.44 1.03 -14.36
N ALA A 243 19.27 1.12 -15.68
CA ALA A 243 18.34 0.25 -16.40
C ALA A 243 18.72 -1.24 -16.26
N VAL A 244 20.02 -1.57 -16.31
CA VAL A 244 20.51 -2.93 -16.02
C VAL A 244 20.18 -3.34 -14.60
N GLN A 245 20.46 -2.48 -13.62
CA GLN A 245 20.19 -2.75 -12.21
C GLN A 245 18.71 -2.97 -11.94
N ILE A 246 17.83 -2.21 -12.59
CA ILE A 246 16.38 -2.37 -12.50
C ILE A 246 15.99 -3.76 -12.98
N LEU A 247 16.39 -4.16 -14.19
CA LEU A 247 16.04 -5.49 -14.72
C LEU A 247 16.55 -6.64 -13.86
N LEU A 248 17.75 -6.52 -13.28
CA LEU A 248 18.31 -7.52 -12.37
C LEU A 248 17.58 -7.55 -11.01
N THR A 249 17.12 -6.41 -10.51
CA THR A 249 16.44 -6.30 -9.20
C THR A 249 14.97 -6.68 -9.30
N THR A 250 14.35 -6.47 -10.45
CA THR A 250 12.94 -6.78 -10.70
C THR A 250 12.73 -8.12 -11.40
N ALA A 251 13.79 -8.89 -11.65
CA ALA A 251 13.67 -10.25 -12.14
C ALA A 251 12.78 -11.09 -11.21
N ARG A 252 11.93 -11.92 -11.80
CA ARG A 252 11.07 -12.84 -11.06
C ARG A 252 11.91 -14.03 -10.60
N GLU A 253 11.97 -14.22 -9.29
CA GLU A 253 12.71 -15.32 -8.66
C GLU A 253 12.34 -16.69 -9.26
N ALA A 254 13.35 -17.52 -9.50
CA ALA A 254 13.23 -18.88 -10.01
C ALA A 254 14.44 -19.71 -9.54
N GLY A 255 14.24 -20.99 -9.29
CA GLY A 255 15.28 -21.84 -8.70
C GLY A 255 15.35 -21.68 -7.18
N ASP A 256 16.57 -21.65 -6.64
CA ASP A 256 16.79 -21.47 -5.20
C ASP A 256 16.53 -20.01 -4.78
N PRO A 257 16.08 -19.75 -3.55
CA PRO A 257 15.83 -18.38 -3.09
C PRO A 257 17.06 -17.46 -3.20
N GLY A 258 16.84 -16.24 -3.69
CA GLY A 258 17.87 -15.23 -3.91
C GLY A 258 18.63 -15.39 -5.23
N VAL A 259 19.93 -15.09 -5.19
CA VAL A 259 20.79 -15.19 -6.36
C VAL A 259 21.36 -16.62 -6.43
N ASP A 260 21.08 -17.34 -7.51
CA ASP A 260 21.45 -18.75 -7.64
C ASP A 260 22.32 -19.04 -8.88
N VAL A 261 23.00 -20.19 -8.89
CA VAL A 261 23.93 -20.57 -9.97
C VAL A 261 23.25 -21.07 -11.24
N VAL A 262 21.94 -21.28 -11.24
CA VAL A 262 21.16 -21.76 -12.40
C VAL A 262 20.46 -20.61 -13.10
N TYR A 263 19.63 -19.84 -12.38
CA TYR A 263 18.83 -18.75 -12.90
C TYR A 263 19.41 -17.36 -12.61
N GLY A 264 20.47 -17.25 -11.82
CA GLY A 264 21.09 -15.97 -11.49
C GLY A 264 20.16 -15.13 -10.63
N ARG A 265 19.66 -14.03 -11.18
CA ARG A 265 18.65 -13.16 -10.55
C ARG A 265 17.22 -13.63 -10.80
N GLY A 266 17.02 -14.61 -11.67
CA GLY A 266 15.71 -15.14 -12.03
C GLY A 266 15.34 -14.83 -13.48
N LEU A 267 14.04 -14.65 -13.72
CA LEU A 267 13.43 -14.52 -15.05
C LEU A 267 13.14 -13.05 -15.36
N LEU A 268 13.33 -12.63 -16.61
CA LEU A 268 12.95 -11.30 -17.07
C LEU A 268 11.46 -11.02 -16.78
N ASP A 269 11.19 -9.93 -16.05
CA ASP A 269 9.84 -9.44 -15.78
C ASP A 269 9.75 -7.95 -16.10
N ILE A 270 9.28 -7.65 -17.32
CA ILE A 270 9.15 -6.27 -17.82
C ILE A 270 8.06 -5.53 -17.04
N ALA A 271 6.97 -6.20 -16.66
CA ALA A 271 5.88 -5.56 -15.93
C ALA A 271 6.35 -5.09 -14.55
N ARG A 272 7.13 -5.92 -13.85
CA ARG A 272 7.74 -5.56 -12.56
C ARG A 272 8.83 -4.49 -12.70
N ALA A 273 9.59 -4.50 -13.79
CA ALA A 273 10.58 -3.45 -14.10
C ALA A 273 9.95 -2.05 -14.24
N PHE A 274 8.68 -1.99 -14.67
CA PHE A 274 7.91 -0.75 -14.82
C PHE A 274 7.12 -0.35 -13.57
N GLN A 275 7.28 -1.05 -12.44
CA GLN A 275 6.79 -0.60 -11.13
C GLN A 275 7.87 0.21 -10.40
N PRO A 276 7.51 1.07 -9.42
CA PRO A 276 8.47 1.76 -8.57
C PRO A 276 9.42 0.77 -7.88
N VAL A 277 10.72 1.05 -7.90
CA VAL A 277 11.73 0.23 -7.19
C VAL A 277 12.24 0.99 -5.97
N GLY A 278 12.27 0.30 -4.83
CA GLY A 278 12.65 0.88 -3.55
C GLY A 278 11.56 1.79 -2.96
N SER A 279 11.97 2.86 -2.28
CA SER A 279 11.04 3.84 -1.72
C SER A 279 10.53 4.80 -2.79
N THR A 280 9.25 5.17 -2.74
CA THR A 280 8.69 6.24 -3.57
C THR A 280 8.66 7.53 -2.76
N SER A 281 9.35 8.57 -3.21
CA SER A 281 9.34 9.90 -2.61
C SER A 281 8.38 10.82 -3.37
N VAL A 282 7.56 11.56 -2.65
CA VAL A 282 6.59 12.49 -3.22
C VAL A 282 6.98 13.90 -2.82
N PRO A 283 7.27 14.80 -3.78
CA PRO A 283 7.58 16.18 -3.48
C PRO A 283 6.32 16.93 -3.03
N MET A 284 6.48 17.70 -1.96
CA MET A 284 5.48 18.60 -1.41
C MET A 284 5.77 20.03 -1.87
N GLY A 285 4.75 20.86 -2.08
CA GLY A 285 5.01 22.25 -2.47
C GLY A 285 5.57 23.14 -1.36
N SER A 286 5.69 22.62 -0.13
CA SER A 286 6.53 23.20 0.94
C SER A 286 8.03 23.05 0.68
N GLY A 287 8.44 22.25 -0.32
CA GLY A 287 9.82 21.88 -0.59
C GLY A 287 10.32 20.66 0.18
N SER A 288 9.49 20.07 1.06
CA SER A 288 9.79 18.77 1.68
C SER A 288 9.41 17.60 0.79
N THR A 289 9.86 16.40 1.12
CA THR A 289 9.47 15.16 0.45
C THR A 289 8.86 14.20 1.46
N VAL A 290 7.79 13.51 1.07
CA VAL A 290 7.15 12.47 1.89
C VAL A 290 7.40 11.12 1.25
N THR A 291 7.83 10.14 2.03
CA THR A 291 8.07 8.78 1.53
C THR A 291 6.79 7.96 1.62
N VAL A 292 6.31 7.49 0.48
CA VAL A 292 5.18 6.57 0.37
C VAL A 292 5.73 5.16 0.33
N THR A 293 5.42 4.37 1.35
CA THR A 293 5.66 2.93 1.33
C THR A 293 4.46 2.21 0.71
N SER A 294 4.68 1.01 0.19
CA SER A 294 3.61 0.19 -0.42
C SER A 294 2.58 -0.34 0.58
N GLN A 295 2.80 -0.14 1.89
CA GLN A 295 1.91 -0.62 2.94
C GLN A 295 0.95 0.50 3.39
N ARG A 296 -0.29 0.13 3.69
CA ARG A 296 -1.23 1.06 4.34
C ARG A 296 -0.82 1.25 5.78
N PHE A 297 -0.50 2.49 6.15
CA PHE A 297 -0.07 2.85 7.51
C PHE A 297 -0.95 3.92 8.14
N ALA A 298 -1.93 4.46 7.42
CA ALA A 298 -2.87 5.46 7.92
C ALA A 298 -4.30 4.91 7.84
N TRP A 299 -5.15 5.30 8.80
CA TRP A 299 -6.55 4.90 8.86
C TRP A 299 -7.46 6.09 9.08
N SER A 300 -8.35 6.32 8.11
CA SER A 300 -9.41 7.30 8.24
C SER A 300 -10.51 6.77 9.16
N SER A 301 -11.03 7.64 10.03
CA SER A 301 -12.19 7.35 10.86
C SER A 301 -13.41 6.95 10.03
N ALA A 302 -14.29 6.15 10.62
CA ALA A 302 -15.58 5.81 10.03
C ALA A 302 -16.40 7.07 9.71
N ALA A 303 -16.23 8.16 10.45
CA ALA A 303 -16.95 9.42 10.24
C ALA A 303 -16.79 10.02 8.83
N PHE A 304 -15.64 9.76 8.19
CA PHE A 304 -15.34 10.19 6.81
C PHE A 304 -15.76 9.17 5.75
N GLY A 305 -16.23 7.98 6.14
CA GLY A 305 -16.66 6.90 5.26
C GLY A 305 -15.67 6.60 4.12
N ASP A 306 -16.09 6.87 2.89
CA ASP A 306 -15.33 6.67 1.65
C ASP A 306 -14.74 7.97 1.06
N ALA A 307 -14.82 9.11 1.76
CA ALA A 307 -14.37 10.42 1.28
C ALA A 307 -12.89 10.42 0.86
N PHE A 308 -12.00 9.82 1.66
CA PHE A 308 -10.57 9.71 1.34
C PHE A 308 -10.31 8.83 0.11
N ARG A 309 -10.97 7.67 0.03
CA ARG A 309 -10.71 6.63 -0.99
C ARG A 309 -11.19 6.99 -2.39
N ASN A 310 -12.28 7.76 -2.48
CA ASN A 310 -12.88 8.14 -3.76
C ASN A 310 -12.32 9.46 -4.31
N SER A 311 -11.28 10.02 -3.69
CA SER A 311 -10.74 11.32 -4.08
C SER A 311 -9.70 11.20 -5.21
N ALA A 312 -10.07 11.67 -6.40
CA ALA A 312 -9.08 11.96 -7.45
C ALA A 312 -8.14 13.12 -7.04
N GLY A 313 -8.52 13.89 -6.01
CA GLY A 313 -7.74 15.01 -5.47
C GLY A 313 -6.42 14.63 -4.81
N LEU A 314 -6.17 13.34 -4.55
CA LEU A 314 -4.93 12.84 -3.95
C LEU A 314 -3.99 12.14 -4.95
N GLN A 315 -4.25 12.30 -6.25
CA GLN A 315 -3.33 11.88 -7.31
C GLN A 315 -2.21 12.92 -7.46
N THR A 316 -0.97 12.45 -7.51
CA THR A 316 0.23 13.28 -7.68
C THR A 316 1.28 12.49 -8.46
N VAL A 317 2.46 13.06 -8.62
CA VAL A 317 3.65 12.34 -9.05
C VAL A 317 4.65 12.12 -7.90
N GLY A 318 5.48 11.10 -8.05
CA GLY A 318 6.57 10.79 -7.13
C GLY A 318 7.71 10.09 -7.87
N HIS A 319 8.87 10.04 -7.21
CA HIS A 319 10.09 9.44 -7.74
C HIS A 319 10.43 8.17 -6.97
N ASP A 320 10.83 7.11 -7.67
CA ASP A 320 11.40 5.94 -7.01
C ASP A 320 12.88 6.13 -6.67
N SER A 321 13.58 5.07 -6.23
CA SER A 321 15.00 5.15 -5.85
C SER A 321 15.97 5.35 -7.02
N PHE A 322 15.49 5.33 -8.26
CA PHE A 322 16.24 5.63 -9.48
C PHE A 322 15.80 6.96 -10.11
N ASP A 323 15.13 7.81 -9.33
CA ASP A 323 14.56 9.08 -9.78
C ASP A 323 13.61 8.94 -10.97
N ARG A 324 12.95 7.77 -11.13
CA ARG A 324 11.95 7.55 -12.18
C ARG A 324 10.62 8.13 -11.75
N LEU A 325 9.98 8.88 -12.65
CA LEU A 325 8.72 9.54 -12.35
C LEU A 325 7.51 8.60 -12.49
N PHE A 326 6.70 8.51 -11.44
CA PHE A 326 5.48 7.71 -11.40
C PHE A 326 4.28 8.52 -10.98
N ARG A 327 3.10 8.11 -11.45
CA ARG A 327 1.83 8.56 -10.86
C ARG A 327 1.60 7.83 -9.54
N VAL A 328 1.31 8.59 -8.49
CA VAL A 328 1.11 8.09 -7.14
C VAL A 328 -0.28 8.49 -6.66
N ASN A 329 -1.02 7.51 -6.14
CA ASN A 329 -2.29 7.75 -5.47
C ASN A 329 -2.11 7.75 -3.96
N LEU A 330 -2.08 8.93 -3.34
CA LEU A 330 -1.88 9.06 -1.90
C LEU A 330 -3.09 8.62 -1.09
N ALA A 331 -4.29 8.56 -1.69
CA ALA A 331 -5.45 7.95 -1.06
C ALA A 331 -5.21 6.47 -0.72
N ALA A 332 -4.30 5.79 -1.43
CA ALA A 332 -3.98 4.38 -1.19
C ALA A 332 -3.27 4.15 0.16
N ALA A 333 -2.60 5.17 0.71
CA ALA A 333 -1.97 5.12 2.03
C ALA A 333 -3.02 5.05 3.16
N PHE A 334 -4.23 5.58 2.91
CA PHE A 334 -5.34 5.60 3.84
C PHE A 334 -6.23 4.36 3.68
N ALA A 335 -6.13 3.45 4.64
CA ALA A 335 -7.19 2.48 4.88
C ALA A 335 -8.37 3.19 5.56
N GLN A 336 -9.57 2.61 5.43
CA GLN A 336 -10.63 2.90 6.38
C GLN A 336 -10.27 2.15 7.66
N ALA A 337 -10.42 2.79 8.81
CA ALA A 337 -10.25 2.11 10.09
C ALA A 337 -11.01 0.77 10.05
N PRO A 338 -10.38 -0.34 10.46
CA PRO A 338 -11.09 -1.58 10.69
C PRO A 338 -12.37 -1.26 11.48
N ALA A 339 -13.50 -1.86 11.12
CA ALA A 339 -14.59 -1.89 12.10
C ALA A 339 -13.97 -2.59 13.28
N GLY A 340 -13.86 -1.93 14.43
CA GLY A 340 -13.63 -2.64 15.67
C GLY A 340 -14.58 -3.83 15.65
N ASP A 341 -14.00 -5.03 15.67
CA ASP A 341 -14.66 -6.24 15.26
C ASP A 341 -15.98 -6.30 16.03
N ARG A 342 -17.11 -6.09 15.33
CA ARG A 342 -18.45 -5.99 15.97
C ARG A 342 -18.77 -7.25 16.79
N ASN A 343 -17.97 -8.30 16.59
CA ASN A 343 -18.10 -9.64 17.13
C ASN A 343 -16.93 -10.13 18.00
N ARG A 344 -15.93 -9.32 18.36
CA ARG A 344 -14.89 -9.78 19.30
C ARG A 344 -14.45 -8.68 20.26
N MET A 345 -15.09 -8.64 21.42
CA MET A 345 -14.40 -8.86 22.68
C MET A 345 -15.37 -9.50 23.68
N PRO A 346 -15.02 -10.62 24.33
CA PRO A 346 -15.55 -10.87 25.66
C PRO A 346 -15.26 -9.70 26.59
N ARG A 347 -16.24 -9.28 27.41
CA ARG A 347 -15.85 -8.69 28.69
C ARG A 347 -15.30 -9.87 29.47
N LEU A 348 -13.98 -9.93 29.50
CA LEU A 348 -13.24 -10.61 30.54
C LEU A 348 -13.89 -10.25 31.87
N GLU A 349 -14.14 -11.25 32.71
CA GLU A 349 -14.82 -11.06 33.99
C GLU A 349 -14.04 -10.00 34.80
N ARG A 350 -14.67 -8.84 35.02
CA ARG A 350 -13.99 -7.70 35.65
C ARG A 350 -13.98 -7.94 37.15
N GLN A 351 -12.82 -8.32 37.69
CA GLN A 351 -12.62 -8.27 39.13
C GLN A 351 -12.44 -6.82 39.54
N GLN A 352 -13.32 -6.34 40.41
CA GLN A 352 -13.29 -4.99 40.94
C GLN A 352 -13.24 -5.06 42.46
N ALA A 353 -12.24 -4.43 43.05
CA ALA A 353 -12.14 -4.20 44.48
C ALA A 353 -12.42 -2.72 44.73
N THR A 354 -13.41 -2.43 45.57
CA THR A 354 -13.73 -1.06 45.99
C THR A 354 -13.54 -0.94 47.50
N LEU A 355 -12.62 -0.06 47.91
CA LEU A 355 -12.44 0.34 49.30
C LEU A 355 -13.13 1.69 49.50
N THR A 356 -14.04 1.76 50.46
CA THR A 356 -14.81 2.96 50.75
C THR A 356 -14.63 3.36 52.22
N VAL A 357 -14.29 4.62 52.47
CA VAL A 357 -14.05 5.17 53.81
C VAL A 357 -14.85 6.47 53.99
N ASP A 358 -15.49 6.62 55.14
CA ASP A 358 -16.17 7.85 55.51
C ASP A 358 -15.15 8.96 55.78
N ALA A 359 -15.35 10.12 55.14
CA ALA A 359 -14.48 11.28 55.27
C ALA A 359 -15.02 12.27 56.32
N PRO A 360 -14.16 13.12 56.93
CA PRO A 360 -14.50 13.96 58.10
C PRO A 360 -15.63 14.99 57.91
N ILE A 361 -16.15 15.18 56.70
CA ILE A 361 -17.16 16.18 56.34
C ILE A 361 -18.46 15.57 55.80
N GLY A 362 -18.79 14.33 56.21
CA GLY A 362 -19.96 13.62 55.68
C GLY A 362 -19.82 13.24 54.20
N GLY A 363 -18.58 13.18 53.73
CA GLY A 363 -18.25 12.71 52.40
C GLY A 363 -17.80 11.26 52.42
N GLN A 364 -17.68 10.66 51.24
CA GLN A 364 -17.22 9.30 51.04
C GLN A 364 -16.00 9.31 50.13
N LEU A 365 -14.91 8.68 50.56
CA LEU A 365 -13.74 8.42 49.73
C LEU A 365 -13.78 6.97 49.27
N SER A 366 -13.79 6.75 47.97
CA SER A 366 -13.77 5.43 47.35
C SER A 366 -12.53 5.27 46.48
N LEU A 367 -11.78 4.21 46.72
CA LEU A 367 -10.69 3.73 45.86
C LEU A 367 -11.19 2.44 45.19
N THR A 368 -11.34 2.49 43.88
CA THR A 368 -11.70 1.36 43.06
C THR A 368 -10.49 0.93 42.25
N SER A 369 -10.12 -0.34 42.33
CA SER A 369 -9.20 -0.97 41.39
C SER A 369 -9.95 -2.04 40.63
N SER A 370 -9.72 -2.14 39.34
CA SER A 370 -10.26 -3.23 38.55
C SER A 370 -9.27 -3.79 37.56
N ALA A 371 -9.36 -5.10 37.36
CA ALA A 371 -8.61 -5.82 36.35
C ALA A 371 -9.55 -6.82 35.67
N ALA A 372 -9.50 -6.87 34.34
CA ALA A 372 -10.11 -7.95 33.57
C ALA A 372 -9.38 -9.26 33.90
N VAL A 373 -10.04 -10.33 34.34
CA VAL A 373 -9.40 -11.65 34.49
C VAL A 373 -9.49 -12.39 33.18
N ASP A 374 -8.37 -12.97 32.72
CA ASP A 374 -8.35 -13.74 31.48
C ASP A 374 -9.10 -15.07 31.70
N ASP A 375 -10.34 -15.14 31.20
CA ASP A 375 -11.01 -16.38 30.85
C ASP A 375 -12.04 -16.11 29.72
N SER A 376 -12.16 -17.08 28.83
CA SER A 376 -12.78 -17.01 27.51
C SER A 376 -14.24 -16.51 27.47
N ALA A 377 -14.58 -15.73 26.41
CA ALA A 377 -15.92 -15.48 25.81
C ALA A 377 -17.02 -14.96 26.77
N SER A 378 -17.84 -13.91 26.59
CA SER A 378 -18.28 -13.01 25.52
C SER A 378 -19.22 -12.01 26.23
N ASP A 379 -19.13 -10.68 26.11
CA ASP A 379 -20.08 -9.76 26.81
C ASP A 379 -20.34 -8.44 26.02
N PRO A 380 -21.60 -8.10 25.66
CA PRO A 380 -21.90 -7.13 24.60
C PRO A 380 -22.65 -5.88 25.08
N ALA A 381 -22.09 -5.11 26.02
CA ALA A 381 -22.60 -3.77 26.35
C ALA A 381 -21.96 -2.61 25.55
N ALA A 382 -21.20 -2.87 24.49
CA ALA A 382 -20.36 -1.86 23.83
C ALA A 382 -20.71 -1.63 22.35
N LEU A 383 -21.94 -1.25 22.00
CA LEU A 383 -22.29 -0.98 20.60
C LEU A 383 -23.27 0.20 20.44
N SER A 384 -22.65 1.37 20.26
CA SER A 384 -23.14 2.54 19.48
C SER A 384 -22.05 3.61 19.30
N ARG A 385 -20.90 3.49 19.98
CA ARG A 385 -19.78 4.43 19.88
C ARG A 385 -18.64 3.79 19.10
N ALA A 386 -18.05 4.52 18.17
CA ALA A 386 -16.97 4.08 17.30
C ALA A 386 -15.91 3.28 18.09
N LEU A 387 -15.89 1.96 17.91
CA LEU A 387 -14.80 1.12 18.40
C LEU A 387 -13.63 1.37 17.45
N THR A 388 -12.66 2.15 17.92
CA THR A 388 -11.36 2.23 17.27
C THR A 388 -10.62 0.90 17.48
N PRO A 389 -10.05 0.31 16.40
CA PRO A 389 -9.47 -1.04 16.40
C PRO A 389 -8.03 -1.09 16.97
N TRP A 390 -7.64 -0.12 17.79
CA TRP A 390 -6.24 0.16 18.14
C TRP A 390 -5.86 -0.29 19.55
N LEU A 391 -6.56 -1.26 20.12
CA LEU A 391 -6.35 -1.66 21.51
C LEU A 391 -5.53 -2.95 21.57
N ASP A 392 -4.48 -2.91 22.37
CA ASP A 392 -3.59 -4.03 22.68
C ASP A 392 -4.36 -5.19 23.34
N GLU A 393 -3.92 -6.42 23.09
CA GLU A 393 -4.57 -7.67 23.53
C GLU A 393 -4.40 -7.94 25.04
N GLU A 394 -3.76 -7.02 25.77
CA GLU A 394 -3.44 -7.20 27.19
C GLU A 394 -4.65 -7.05 28.14
N ARG A 395 -4.44 -7.60 29.35
CA ARG A 395 -5.33 -7.48 30.50
C ARG A 395 -5.65 -6.01 30.79
N ARG A 396 -6.91 -5.59 30.60
CA ARG A 396 -7.35 -4.23 30.93
C ARG A 396 -7.37 -4.00 32.42
N GLU A 397 -6.73 -2.93 32.85
CA GLU A 397 -6.63 -2.56 34.27
C GLU A 397 -7.00 -1.09 34.43
N ASP A 398 -7.69 -0.75 35.52
CA ASP A 398 -7.91 0.63 35.91
C ASP A 398 -7.90 0.86 37.41
N VAL A 399 -7.63 2.10 37.79
CA VAL A 399 -7.74 2.60 39.15
C VAL A 399 -8.55 3.89 39.11
N MET A 400 -9.50 4.03 40.03
CA MET A 400 -10.31 5.21 40.22
C MET A 400 -10.26 5.65 41.68
N VAL A 401 -9.95 6.92 41.92
CA VAL A 401 -10.07 7.57 43.22
C VAL A 401 -11.22 8.56 43.12
N GLN A 402 -12.22 8.40 43.98
CA GLN A 402 -13.39 9.26 43.99
C GLN A 402 -13.67 9.78 45.39
N PHE A 403 -13.83 11.09 45.51
CA PHE A 403 -14.37 11.73 46.69
C PHE A 403 -15.74 12.30 46.36
N SER A 404 -16.77 11.90 47.10
CA SER A 404 -18.16 12.35 46.90
C SER A 404 -18.78 12.89 48.18
N THR A 405 -19.75 13.77 48.01
CA THR A 405 -20.60 14.37 49.05
C THR A 405 -22.01 14.53 48.46
N ASP A 406 -23.00 14.86 49.30
CA ASP A 406 -24.36 15.18 48.82
C ASP A 406 -24.42 16.36 47.84
N ARG A 407 -23.38 17.21 47.83
CA ARG A 407 -23.31 18.43 47.00
C ARG A 407 -22.40 18.30 45.79
N GLY A 408 -21.79 17.14 45.55
CA GLY A 408 -20.85 16.96 44.45
C GLY A 408 -19.66 16.09 44.81
N GLY A 409 -18.70 16.01 43.92
CA GLY A 409 -17.51 15.17 44.09
C GLY A 409 -16.44 15.41 43.05
N VAL A 410 -15.29 14.79 43.28
CA VAL A 410 -14.18 14.74 42.33
C VAL A 410 -13.78 13.29 42.11
N ALA A 411 -13.43 12.96 40.88
CA ALA A 411 -12.93 11.64 40.52
C ALA A 411 -11.67 11.76 39.66
N MET A 412 -10.75 10.84 39.88
CA MET A 412 -9.52 10.68 39.11
C MET A 412 -9.52 9.24 38.64
N TRP A 413 -9.29 9.02 37.35
CA TRP A 413 -9.29 7.70 36.76
C TRP A 413 -8.04 7.53 35.90
N GLN A 414 -7.41 6.37 36.03
CA GLN A 414 -6.30 5.95 35.19
C GLN A 414 -6.55 4.51 34.73
N GLY A 415 -6.55 4.32 33.42
CA GLY A 415 -6.62 3.03 32.76
C GLY A 415 -5.29 2.63 32.13
N ARG A 416 -5.15 1.34 31.84
CA ARG A 416 -4.08 0.75 31.04
C ARG A 416 -4.65 -0.25 30.04
N ASN A 417 -3.88 -0.59 29.02
CA ASN A 417 -4.17 -1.66 28.07
C ASN A 417 -5.52 -1.45 27.34
N GLY A 418 -5.83 -0.20 27.02
CA GLY A 418 -7.06 0.16 26.33
C GLY A 418 -8.32 0.17 27.22
N ALA A 419 -8.17 0.24 28.53
CA ALA A 419 -9.27 0.59 29.44
C ALA A 419 -9.88 1.95 29.05
N ARG A 420 -11.20 2.08 29.21
CA ARG A 420 -11.95 3.29 28.81
C ARG A 420 -12.36 4.08 30.04
N SER A 421 -12.33 5.40 29.93
CA SER A 421 -12.82 6.26 30.99
C SER A 421 -14.27 5.91 31.35
N PRO A 422 -14.59 5.80 32.67
CA PRO A 422 -15.94 5.49 33.14
C PRO A 422 -16.85 6.73 33.17
N PHE A 423 -16.35 7.91 32.77
CA PHE A 423 -17.10 9.16 32.85
C PHE A 423 -18.07 9.31 31.68
N GLU A 424 -19.31 8.87 31.89
CA GLU A 424 -20.42 9.04 30.94
C GLU A 424 -21.37 10.14 31.43
N LEU A 425 -21.41 11.26 30.70
CA LEU A 425 -22.31 12.39 31.01
C LEU A 425 -23.58 12.34 30.15
N GLY A 426 -23.66 11.42 29.19
CA GLY A 426 -24.77 11.24 28.27
C GLY A 426 -24.80 12.23 27.11
N ALA A 427 -24.29 13.45 27.29
CA ALA A 427 -24.16 14.46 26.24
C ALA A 427 -22.68 14.69 25.88
N GLY A 428 -22.36 14.69 24.58
CA GLY A 428 -21.00 14.91 24.07
C GLY A 428 -20.03 13.75 24.31
N ASP A 429 -20.50 12.64 24.90
CA ASP A 429 -19.67 11.45 25.14
C ASP A 429 -19.11 10.85 23.85
N GLY A 430 -19.87 10.92 22.75
CA GLY A 430 -19.41 10.44 21.45
C GLY A 430 -18.08 11.08 21.03
N PHE A 431 -17.92 12.39 21.26
CA PHE A 431 -16.70 13.14 20.95
C PHE A 431 -15.60 12.89 21.98
N ALA A 432 -15.93 12.89 23.28
CA ALA A 432 -14.96 12.57 24.33
C ALA A 432 -14.33 11.17 24.13
N SER A 433 -15.13 10.21 23.64
CA SER A 433 -14.66 8.85 23.38
C SER A 433 -13.63 8.75 22.25
N LEU A 434 -13.59 9.72 21.33
CA LEU A 434 -12.60 9.76 20.25
C LEU A 434 -11.20 9.95 20.80
N ALA A 435 -11.06 10.71 21.90
CA ALA A 435 -9.77 10.95 22.52
C ALA A 435 -9.11 9.67 23.07
N GLN A 436 -9.87 8.60 23.31
CA GLN A 436 -9.37 7.34 23.88
C GLN A 436 -8.48 7.56 25.11
N VAL A 437 -8.97 8.38 26.03
CA VAL A 437 -8.19 8.74 27.21
C VAL A 437 -7.90 7.52 28.07
N ASP A 438 -6.66 7.44 28.53
CA ASP A 438 -6.18 6.48 29.53
C ASP A 438 -6.03 7.15 30.90
N ARG A 439 -6.18 8.48 30.97
CA ARG A 439 -6.21 9.27 32.20
C ARG A 439 -7.25 10.36 32.11
N ALA A 440 -8.10 10.46 33.14
CA ALA A 440 -9.19 11.43 33.18
C ALA A 440 -9.47 11.94 34.58
N TRP A 441 -10.00 13.16 34.65
CA TRP A 441 -10.36 13.86 35.87
C TRP A 441 -11.78 14.39 35.70
N LEU A 442 -12.57 14.30 36.76
CA LEU A 442 -13.95 14.79 36.78
C LEU A 442 -14.18 15.57 38.07
N GLY A 443 -14.86 16.70 37.95
CA GLY A 443 -15.42 17.46 39.07
C GLY A 443 -16.91 17.68 38.84
N ALA A 444 -17.73 17.45 39.85
CA ALA A 444 -19.17 17.66 39.80
C ALA A 444 -19.65 18.46 41.01
N VAL A 445 -20.59 19.37 40.80
CA VAL A 445 -21.25 20.15 41.86
C VAL A 445 -22.76 20.15 41.61
N LYS A 446 -23.52 19.80 42.64
CA LYS A 446 -24.98 19.80 42.64
C LYS A 446 -25.52 21.04 43.33
N VAL A 447 -26.35 21.80 42.61
CA VAL A 447 -27.06 22.99 43.09
C VAL A 447 -28.55 22.84 42.80
N GLY A 448 -29.31 22.39 43.81
CA GLY A 448 -30.73 22.11 43.66
C GLY A 448 -31.01 21.00 42.64
N ALA A 449 -31.75 21.33 41.59
CA ALA A 449 -32.09 20.44 40.48
C ALA A 449 -31.01 20.39 39.37
N LEU A 450 -29.93 21.16 39.50
CA LEU A 450 -28.86 21.24 38.52
C LEU A 450 -27.60 20.53 39.05
N THR A 451 -26.98 19.73 38.19
CA THR A 451 -25.64 19.17 38.42
C THR A 451 -24.72 19.68 37.32
N PHE A 452 -23.69 20.41 37.71
CA PHE A 452 -22.65 20.87 36.80
C PHE A 452 -21.46 19.92 36.91
N THR A 453 -20.99 19.43 35.76
CA THR A 453 -19.86 18.50 35.69
C THR A 453 -18.83 19.05 34.72
N ALA A 454 -17.56 18.95 35.06
CA ALA A 454 -16.45 19.23 34.16
C ALA A 454 -15.50 18.03 34.17
N ASP A 455 -15.10 17.57 33.00
CA ASP A 455 -14.14 16.49 32.85
C ASP A 455 -13.10 16.79 31.76
N ALA A 456 -11.91 16.26 31.97
CA ALA A 456 -10.79 16.39 31.06
C ALA A 456 -9.95 15.13 31.09
N GLY A 457 -9.33 14.80 29.97
CA GLY A 457 -8.44 13.66 29.91
C GLY A 457 -7.45 13.74 28.76
N ALA A 458 -6.44 12.89 28.85
CA ALA A 458 -5.45 12.66 27.80
C ALA A 458 -5.37 11.16 27.51
N GLY A 459 -5.02 10.82 26.27
CA GLY A 459 -4.95 9.46 25.79
C GLY A 459 -3.71 9.21 24.96
N ASP A 460 -3.13 8.05 25.21
CA ASP A 460 -2.07 7.47 24.40
C ASP A 460 -2.72 6.64 23.27
N ARG A 461 -2.01 6.46 22.14
CA ARG A 461 -2.47 5.65 21.00
C ARG A 461 -1.44 4.58 20.67
N ALA A 462 -1.84 3.32 20.79
CA ALA A 462 -1.02 2.18 20.39
C ALA A 462 -1.59 1.53 19.14
N MET A 463 -0.77 0.76 18.43
CA MET A 463 -1.24 -0.22 17.46
C MET A 463 -0.38 -1.47 17.50
N PRO A 464 -0.93 -2.63 17.09
CA PRO A 464 -0.14 -3.84 16.96
C PRO A 464 1.14 -3.60 16.14
N PHE A 465 2.28 -3.98 16.70
CA PHE A 465 3.60 -3.87 16.09
C PHE A 465 4.08 -2.45 15.79
N GLN A 466 3.46 -1.42 16.37
CA GLN A 466 3.96 -0.04 16.35
C GLN A 466 4.27 0.47 17.75
N ALA A 467 5.14 1.46 17.85
CA ALA A 467 5.39 2.13 19.12
C ALA A 467 4.12 2.86 19.60
N THR A 468 3.88 2.85 20.91
CA THR A 468 2.81 3.64 21.52
C THR A 468 3.15 5.12 21.44
N GLU A 469 2.21 5.91 20.93
CA GLU A 469 2.30 7.36 20.86
C GLU A 469 1.66 7.98 22.10
N GLU A 470 2.46 8.60 22.95
CA GLU A 470 2.01 9.13 24.24
C GLU A 470 1.34 10.52 24.07
N ASP A 471 0.26 10.74 24.82
CA ASP A 471 -0.37 12.06 25.03
C ASP A 471 -0.89 12.73 23.75
N VAL A 472 -1.19 11.94 22.71
CA VAL A 472 -1.53 12.42 21.36
C VAL A 472 -2.98 12.84 21.18
N SER A 473 -3.85 12.57 22.15
CA SER A 473 -5.26 13.00 22.13
C SER A 473 -5.66 13.56 23.49
N ARG A 474 -6.40 14.68 23.50
CA ARG A 474 -6.87 15.33 24.72
C ARG A 474 -8.27 15.86 24.54
N TYR A 475 -9.10 15.79 25.55
CA TYR A 475 -10.40 16.47 25.55
C TYR A 475 -10.64 17.23 26.83
N THR A 476 -11.51 18.22 26.73
CA THR A 476 -12.12 18.92 27.88
C THR A 476 -13.60 19.07 27.60
N ARG A 477 -14.43 18.91 28.63
CA ARG A 477 -15.86 19.00 28.51
C ARG A 477 -16.49 19.56 29.78
N PHE A 478 -17.52 20.35 29.56
CA PHE A 478 -18.42 20.84 30.59
C PHE A 478 -19.83 20.36 30.28
N ALA A 479 -20.56 19.91 31.29
CA ALA A 479 -21.93 19.48 31.19
C ALA A 479 -22.80 20.09 32.29
N MET A 480 -24.04 20.39 31.94
CA MET A 480 -25.10 20.76 32.86
C MET A 480 -26.22 19.74 32.73
N LYS A 481 -26.42 18.95 33.78
CA LYS A 481 -27.58 18.08 33.93
C LYS A 481 -28.67 18.81 34.72
N TRP A 482 -29.88 18.85 34.17
CA TRP A 482 -31.07 19.35 34.80
C TRP A 482 -32.04 18.19 35.09
N GLU A 483 -32.28 17.95 36.37
CA GLU A 483 -33.23 16.96 36.89
C GLU A 483 -34.51 17.68 37.30
N ALA A 484 -35.39 17.95 36.33
CA ALA A 484 -36.68 18.61 36.60
C ALA A 484 -37.57 17.76 37.52
N SER A 485 -37.52 16.44 37.34
CA SER A 485 -38.12 15.42 38.20
C SER A 485 -37.41 14.08 37.98
N PRO A 486 -37.67 13.04 38.79
CA PRO A 486 -37.18 11.69 38.51
C PRO A 486 -37.60 11.16 37.12
N ALA A 487 -38.71 11.69 36.58
CA ALA A 487 -39.29 11.33 35.30
C ALA A 487 -38.75 12.15 34.11
N ALA A 488 -37.97 13.21 34.33
CA ALA A 488 -37.48 14.06 33.25
C ALA A 488 -36.08 14.62 33.56
N GLN A 489 -35.10 14.15 32.79
CA GLN A 489 -33.70 14.55 32.90
C GLN A 489 -33.20 15.04 31.55
N LEU A 490 -32.48 16.15 31.56
CA LEU A 490 -31.83 16.74 30.39
C LEU A 490 -30.37 17.02 30.71
N THR A 491 -29.46 16.68 29.80
CA THR A 491 -28.05 17.07 29.91
C THR A 491 -27.62 17.85 28.69
N PHE A 492 -26.96 18.98 28.90
CA PHE A 492 -26.30 19.74 27.86
C PHE A 492 -24.81 19.66 28.09
N ALA A 493 -24.01 19.47 27.03
CA ALA A 493 -22.57 19.45 27.13
C ALA A 493 -21.91 20.26 26.01
N ALA A 494 -20.76 20.84 26.29
CA ALA A 494 -19.89 21.47 25.32
C ALA A 494 -18.43 21.21 25.69
N GLY A 495 -17.55 21.14 24.70
CA GLY A 495 -16.16 20.79 24.93
C GLY A 495 -15.25 20.99 23.73
N GLY A 496 -13.98 20.69 23.95
CA GLY A 496 -12.92 20.69 22.95
C GLY A 496 -12.20 19.35 22.91
N LEU A 497 -11.70 18.97 21.74
CA LEU A 497 -10.96 17.74 21.47
C LEU A 497 -9.78 18.07 20.56
N SER A 498 -8.57 17.77 21.01
CA SER A 498 -7.32 17.92 20.27
C SER A 498 -6.79 16.53 19.92
N GLU A 499 -6.54 16.27 18.64
CA GLU A 499 -6.03 14.98 18.15
C GLU A 499 -4.82 15.24 17.23
N ARG A 500 -3.62 14.83 17.64
CA ARG A 500 -2.37 15.08 16.90
C ARG A 500 -2.19 14.16 15.69
N MET A 501 -2.74 12.95 15.75
CA MET A 501 -2.55 11.92 14.72
C MET A 501 -3.53 12.08 13.56
N GLY A 502 -4.77 12.46 13.84
CA GLY A 502 -5.81 12.55 12.82
C GLY A 502 -7.16 12.96 13.39
N PRO A 503 -8.06 13.49 12.55
CA PRO A 503 -9.34 14.02 12.99
C PRO A 503 -10.35 12.91 13.28
N LEU A 504 -11.21 13.17 14.26
CA LEU A 504 -12.39 12.38 14.58
C LEU A 504 -12.11 10.89 14.83
N GLY A 505 -11.00 10.60 15.52
CA GLY A 505 -10.57 9.23 15.84
C GLY A 505 -9.71 8.55 14.77
N SER A 506 -9.36 9.25 13.69
CA SER A 506 -8.43 8.74 12.67
C SER A 506 -7.05 8.44 13.27
N TYR A 507 -6.32 7.50 12.68
CA TYR A 507 -4.97 7.15 13.10
C TYR A 507 -3.99 7.38 11.96
N VAL A 508 -3.05 8.30 12.15
CA VAL A 508 -1.92 8.48 11.24
C VAL A 508 -0.65 8.58 12.08
N PRO A 509 0.35 7.71 11.87
CA PRO A 509 1.60 7.71 12.63
C PRO A 509 2.28 9.08 12.62
N ILE A 510 2.81 9.49 13.76
CA ILE A 510 3.58 10.72 13.87
C ILE A 510 4.91 10.55 13.14
N GLY A 511 5.35 11.59 12.41
CA GLY A 511 6.57 11.55 11.62
C GLY A 511 6.45 10.79 10.30
N SER A 512 5.24 10.37 9.93
CA SER A 512 4.97 9.79 8.60
C SER A 512 4.94 10.84 7.48
N GLY A 513 4.77 12.14 7.82
CA GLY A 513 4.53 13.22 6.87
C GLY A 513 3.06 13.32 6.44
N PHE A 514 2.22 12.37 6.85
CA PHE A 514 0.78 12.34 6.61
C PHE A 514 -0.04 12.69 7.86
N GLU A 515 0.61 13.00 8.98
CA GLU A 515 -0.07 13.37 10.20
C GLU A 515 -1.01 14.57 9.98
N MET A 516 -2.17 14.49 10.63
CA MET A 516 -3.30 15.38 10.40
C MET A 516 -3.78 15.95 11.75
N PRO A 517 -2.97 16.79 12.42
CA PRO A 517 -3.34 17.34 13.70
C PRO A 517 -4.60 18.20 13.55
N SER A 518 -5.52 18.01 14.48
CA SER A 518 -6.86 18.60 14.41
C SER A 518 -7.36 19.06 15.76
N GLU A 519 -8.20 20.09 15.70
CA GLU A 519 -8.90 20.67 16.84
C GLU A 519 -10.39 20.65 16.56
N SER A 520 -11.16 20.07 17.48
CA SER A 520 -12.61 19.96 17.39
C SER A 520 -13.29 20.66 18.56
N SER A 521 -14.24 21.54 18.27
CA SER A 521 -15.17 22.08 19.27
C SER A 521 -16.51 21.37 19.11
N PHE A 522 -17.06 20.84 20.20
CA PHE A 522 -18.30 20.05 20.15
C PHE A 522 -19.34 20.53 21.16
N ALA A 523 -20.60 20.23 20.85
CA ALA A 523 -21.74 20.41 21.74
C ALA A 523 -22.69 19.22 21.61
N GLY A 524 -23.43 18.92 22.66
CA GLY A 524 -24.41 17.85 22.66
C GLY A 524 -25.53 18.06 23.66
N VAL A 525 -26.62 17.36 23.42
CA VAL A 525 -27.77 17.29 24.30
C VAL A 525 -28.19 15.83 24.45
N SER A 526 -28.58 15.45 25.66
CA SER A 526 -29.23 14.17 25.90
C SER A 526 -30.42 14.33 26.84
N GLY A 527 -31.34 13.39 26.77
CA GLY A 527 -32.54 13.40 27.59
C GLY A 527 -33.01 12.00 27.92
N LEU A 528 -33.58 11.86 29.12
CA LEU A 528 -34.26 10.67 29.59
C LEU A 528 -35.62 11.08 30.15
N PHE A 529 -36.68 10.53 29.58
CA PHE A 529 -38.06 10.89 29.91
C PHE A 529 -38.91 9.65 30.17
N ASP A 530 -39.59 9.62 31.30
CA ASP A 530 -40.68 8.69 31.57
C ASP A 530 -41.95 9.22 30.89
N LEU A 531 -42.46 8.47 29.91
CA LEU A 531 -43.68 8.80 29.16
C LEU A 531 -44.93 8.22 29.84
N GLY A 532 -44.78 7.56 30.99
CA GLY A 532 -45.84 6.83 31.68
C GLY A 532 -46.03 5.41 31.16
N SER A 533 -46.83 4.61 31.88
CA SER A 533 -47.15 3.23 31.52
C SER A 533 -45.92 2.31 31.33
N GLY A 534 -44.81 2.60 32.02
CA GLY A 534 -43.57 1.84 31.91
C GLY A 534 -42.77 2.12 30.62
N LEU A 535 -43.06 3.22 29.92
CA LEU A 535 -42.40 3.62 28.69
C LEU A 535 -41.39 4.74 28.95
N TRP A 536 -40.15 4.56 28.49
CA TRP A 536 -39.04 5.49 28.64
C TRP A 536 -38.50 5.90 27.28
N LEU A 537 -38.34 7.20 27.08
CA LEU A 537 -37.67 7.78 25.92
C LEU A 537 -36.26 8.21 26.32
N ASP A 538 -35.29 7.74 25.56
CA ASP A 538 -33.92 8.22 25.61
C ASP A 538 -33.57 8.90 24.28
N ALA A 539 -32.88 10.03 24.35
CA ALA A 539 -32.43 10.74 23.16
C ALA A 539 -31.05 11.34 23.39
N GLU A 540 -30.23 11.36 22.35
CA GLU A 540 -28.93 12.00 22.32
C GLU A 540 -28.72 12.64 20.94
N ALA A 541 -28.17 13.85 20.90
CA ALA A 541 -27.71 14.49 19.69
C ALA A 541 -26.43 15.28 19.98
N GLY A 542 -25.50 15.27 19.04
CA GLY A 542 -24.23 15.97 19.16
C GLY A 542 -23.74 16.49 17.82
N TRP A 543 -23.01 17.60 17.89
CA TRP A 543 -22.41 18.27 16.75
C TRP A 543 -20.98 18.68 17.08
N ALA A 544 -20.09 18.64 16.10
CA ALA A 544 -18.76 19.21 16.23
C ALA A 544 -18.34 19.98 14.99
N ARG A 545 -17.49 20.97 15.22
CA ARG A 545 -16.73 21.72 14.25
C ARG A 545 -15.27 21.29 14.36
N THR A 546 -14.67 20.80 13.29
CA THR A 546 -13.31 20.25 13.27
C THR A 546 -12.44 20.96 12.25
N ASP A 547 -11.40 21.62 12.72
CA ASP A 547 -10.37 22.27 11.93
C ASP A 547 -9.10 21.40 11.95
N LEU A 548 -8.35 21.39 10.85
CA LEU A 548 -7.19 20.52 10.66
C LEU A 548 -6.13 21.21 9.81
N THR A 549 -4.87 21.13 10.27
CA THR A 549 -3.73 21.71 9.57
C THR A 549 -2.57 20.72 9.52
N GLY A 550 -2.53 19.89 8.48
CA GLY A 550 -1.46 18.93 8.23
C GLY A 550 -0.40 19.45 7.26
N GLN A 551 0.74 18.77 7.20
CA GLN A 551 1.77 19.08 6.20
C GLN A 551 1.29 18.79 4.78
N PHE A 552 0.54 17.70 4.63
CA PHE A 552 0.06 17.18 3.35
C PHE A 552 -1.37 17.61 3.03
N LEU A 553 -2.27 17.43 3.99
CA LEU A 553 -3.69 17.63 3.84
C LEU A 553 -4.17 18.65 4.87
N ASN A 554 -5.04 19.56 4.42
CA ASN A 554 -5.67 20.59 5.25
C ASN A 554 -7.18 20.57 5.04
N LEU A 555 -7.94 21.14 5.97
CA LEU A 555 -9.34 21.50 5.73
C LEU A 555 -9.42 22.96 5.27
N SER A 556 -9.71 23.18 4.00
CA SER A 556 -9.99 24.52 3.45
C SER A 556 -11.36 25.05 3.89
N GLU A 557 -12.31 24.15 4.16
CA GLU A 557 -13.56 24.44 4.85
C GLU A 557 -13.68 23.54 6.07
N THR A 558 -13.99 24.14 7.22
CA THR A 558 -14.12 23.41 8.48
C THR A 558 -15.12 22.26 8.37
N ALA A 559 -14.74 21.09 8.87
CA ALA A 559 -15.62 19.94 8.84
C ALA A 559 -16.70 20.04 9.94
N LEU A 560 -17.96 19.94 9.55
CA LEU A 560 -19.08 19.82 10.49
C LEU A 560 -19.46 18.36 10.61
N SER A 561 -19.54 17.83 11.82
CA SER A 561 -19.94 16.45 12.07
C SER A 561 -21.12 16.37 13.03
N SER A 562 -21.89 15.29 12.92
CA SER A 562 -23.05 15.04 13.79
C SER A 562 -23.20 13.56 14.15
N SER A 563 -23.80 13.33 15.32
CA SER A 563 -24.22 12.01 15.80
C SER A 563 -25.54 12.14 16.54
N TRP A 564 -26.42 11.15 16.43
CA TRP A 564 -27.67 11.16 17.19
C TRP A 564 -28.19 9.74 17.44
N ARG A 565 -28.98 9.61 18.51
CA ARG A 565 -29.65 8.37 18.90
C ARG A 565 -31.02 8.70 19.49
N LEU A 566 -31.99 7.88 19.16
CA LEU A 566 -33.30 7.86 19.77
C LEU A 566 -33.59 6.43 20.20
N GLY A 567 -33.93 6.24 21.47
CA GLY A 567 -34.32 4.94 22.02
C GLY A 567 -35.64 5.02 22.77
N LEU A 568 -36.41 3.95 22.66
CA LEU A 568 -37.69 3.78 23.34
C LEU A 568 -37.69 2.44 24.06
N THR A 569 -37.71 2.48 25.38
CA THR A 569 -37.70 1.29 26.24
C THR A 569 -39.06 1.13 26.91
N SER A 570 -39.66 -0.05 26.80
CA SER A 570 -40.90 -0.41 27.46
C SER A 570 -40.67 -1.54 28.45
N VAL A 571 -41.28 -1.44 29.65
CA VAL A 571 -41.36 -2.54 30.60
C VAL A 571 -42.41 -3.54 30.10
N CYS A 572 -41.99 -4.78 29.85
CA CYS A 572 -42.77 -5.78 29.10
C CYS A 572 -43.20 -6.99 29.91
N GLU A 573 -43.38 -6.86 31.23
CA GLU A 573 -43.73 -7.99 32.11
C GLU A 573 -45.02 -8.73 31.67
N VAL A 574 -45.89 -8.06 30.92
CA VAL A 574 -47.16 -8.60 30.40
C VAL A 574 -46.99 -9.47 29.14
N LEU A 575 -45.87 -9.38 28.41
CA LEU A 575 -45.62 -10.16 27.17
C LEU A 575 -45.29 -11.65 27.44
N GLY A 576 -45.16 -12.07 28.70
CA GLY A 576 -44.78 -13.44 29.06
C GLY A 576 -43.30 -13.73 28.87
N PHE A 577 -42.88 -14.99 29.09
CA PHE A 577 -41.48 -15.45 28.93
C PHE A 577 -40.43 -14.66 29.73
N GLY A 578 -40.81 -14.13 30.90
CA GLY A 578 -39.89 -13.40 31.77
C GLY A 578 -39.41 -12.05 31.23
N CYS A 579 -40.06 -11.48 30.20
CA CYS A 579 -39.65 -10.19 29.60
C CYS A 579 -39.65 -9.06 30.64
N ARG A 580 -38.49 -8.44 30.86
CA ARG A 580 -38.29 -7.28 31.75
C ARG A 580 -38.36 -5.96 30.99
N SER A 581 -37.67 -5.89 29.85
CA SER A 581 -37.68 -4.69 29.00
C SER A 581 -37.55 -5.02 27.53
N LEU A 582 -38.21 -4.21 26.70
CA LEU A 582 -38.12 -4.18 25.24
C LEU A 582 -37.62 -2.79 24.82
N THR A 583 -36.50 -2.72 24.12
CA THR A 583 -35.88 -1.46 23.66
C THR A 583 -35.85 -1.41 22.15
N TRP A 584 -36.39 -0.35 21.58
CA TRP A 584 -36.23 0.01 20.17
C TRP A 584 -35.27 1.18 20.09
N SER A 585 -34.35 1.17 19.13
CA SER A 585 -33.49 2.34 18.91
C SER A 585 -33.20 2.56 17.44
N ILE A 586 -33.04 3.83 17.08
CA ILE A 586 -32.55 4.28 15.79
C ILE A 586 -31.44 5.30 16.03
N SER A 587 -30.34 5.17 15.32
CA SER A 587 -29.18 6.05 15.50
C SER A 587 -28.40 6.27 14.22
N GLN A 588 -27.72 7.41 14.19
CA GLN A 588 -26.62 7.69 13.29
C GLN A 588 -25.34 7.84 14.12
N PRO A 589 -24.35 6.95 13.94
CA PRO A 589 -23.00 7.16 14.46
C PRO A 589 -22.38 8.44 13.92
N LEU A 590 -21.27 8.87 14.52
CA LEU A 590 -20.58 10.10 14.10
C LEU A 590 -20.31 10.13 12.59
N ARG A 591 -20.84 11.15 11.92
CA ARG A 591 -20.72 11.37 10.47
C ARG A 591 -20.26 12.79 10.19
N VAL A 592 -19.36 12.98 9.24
CA VAL A 592 -19.09 14.30 8.66
C VAL A 592 -20.24 14.71 7.74
N GLU A 593 -20.88 15.83 8.03
CA GLU A 593 -22.00 16.37 7.25
C GLU A 593 -21.52 17.27 6.10
N SER A 594 -20.50 18.10 6.35
CA SER A 594 -19.89 19.00 5.37
C SER A 594 -18.41 19.23 5.69
N GLY A 595 -17.65 19.73 4.72
CA GLY A 595 -16.24 20.07 4.83
C GLY A 595 -15.52 19.83 3.51
N GLU A 596 -14.40 20.50 3.31
CA GLU A 596 -13.60 20.40 2.09
C GLU A 596 -12.11 20.27 2.45
N PHE A 597 -11.55 19.12 2.08
CA PHE A 597 -10.11 18.90 2.15
C PHE A 597 -9.42 19.63 1.00
N SER A 598 -8.23 20.15 1.28
CA SER A 598 -7.33 20.76 0.32
C SER A 598 -5.92 20.20 0.48
N ALA A 599 -5.26 19.84 -0.62
CA ALA A 599 -3.87 19.43 -0.66
C ALA A 599 -3.13 20.21 -1.75
N TRP A 600 -1.89 20.59 -1.48
CA TRP A 600 -1.05 21.28 -2.47
C TRP A 600 -0.02 20.31 -3.05
N LEU A 601 -0.33 19.75 -4.22
CA LEU A 601 0.33 18.56 -4.78
C LEU A 601 1.03 18.85 -6.10
N ALA A 602 2.05 18.05 -6.41
CA ALA A 602 2.76 18.13 -7.67
C ALA A 602 1.86 17.69 -8.82
N ASP A 603 1.86 18.47 -9.89
CA ASP A 603 1.18 18.13 -11.14
C ASP A 603 2.04 17.16 -11.94
N ALA A 604 1.38 16.30 -12.72
CA ALA A 604 2.10 15.53 -13.72
C ALA A 604 2.67 16.48 -14.78
N PRO A 605 3.98 16.44 -15.04
CA PRO A 605 4.58 17.31 -16.04
C PRO A 605 4.10 16.91 -17.45
N LEU A 606 4.15 17.87 -18.39
CA LEU A 606 3.76 17.63 -19.78
C LEU A 606 4.84 16.82 -20.51
N GLU A 607 6.10 17.22 -20.33
CA GLU A 607 7.28 16.48 -20.77
C GLU A 607 8.06 15.93 -19.57
N TYR A 608 8.79 14.82 -19.76
CA TYR A 608 9.44 14.11 -18.65
C TYR A 608 10.39 15.00 -17.80
N PHE A 609 11.08 15.95 -18.43
CA PHE A 609 12.07 16.83 -17.78
C PHE A 609 11.52 18.22 -17.44
N ASP A 610 10.23 18.49 -17.65
CA ASP A 610 9.66 19.75 -17.24
C ASP A 610 9.72 19.87 -15.70
N PRO A 611 9.99 21.08 -15.17
CA PRO A 611 9.96 21.30 -13.74
C PRO A 611 8.56 21.01 -13.19
N LEU A 612 8.49 20.38 -12.02
CA LEU A 612 7.22 20.12 -11.37
C LEU A 612 6.53 21.43 -10.99
N THR A 613 5.29 21.59 -11.46
CA THR A 613 4.36 22.60 -10.95
C THR A 613 3.53 22.01 -9.83
N PHE A 614 2.92 22.89 -9.04
CA PHE A 614 2.05 22.48 -7.95
C PHE A 614 0.72 23.21 -8.05
N SER A 615 -0.34 22.51 -7.69
CA SER A 615 -1.69 23.09 -7.66
C SER A 615 -2.48 22.61 -6.45
N GLU A 616 -3.45 23.45 -6.05
CA GLU A 616 -4.36 23.11 -4.97
C GLU A 616 -5.41 22.13 -5.48
N ARG A 617 -5.50 20.98 -4.82
CA ARG A 617 -6.49 19.94 -5.07
C ARG A 617 -7.49 19.96 -3.94
N ARG A 618 -8.77 20.12 -4.26
CA ARG A 618 -9.84 20.11 -3.27
C ARG A 618 -10.81 18.96 -3.49
N PHE A 619 -11.32 18.40 -2.40
CA PHE A 619 -12.32 17.35 -2.43
C PHE A 619 -13.14 17.33 -1.14
N SER A 620 -14.38 16.85 -1.24
CA SER A 620 -15.30 16.84 -0.10
C SER A 620 -14.82 15.89 1.00
N ALA A 621 -14.96 16.32 2.25
CA ALA A 621 -14.81 15.48 3.43
C ALA A 621 -16.08 14.66 3.75
N THR A 622 -17.18 14.91 3.04
CA THR A 622 -18.47 14.26 3.29
C THR A 622 -18.51 12.86 2.65
N PRO A 623 -18.84 11.82 3.42
CA PRO A 623 -18.98 10.46 2.88
C PRO A 623 -20.21 10.32 1.97
N SER A 624 -20.15 9.36 1.05
CA SER A 624 -21.19 9.16 0.02
C SER A 624 -22.55 8.75 0.59
N GLY A 625 -22.57 8.03 1.71
CA GLY A 625 -23.76 7.47 2.35
C GLY A 625 -24.03 8.06 3.74
N ARG A 626 -25.05 7.51 4.41
CA ARG A 626 -25.42 7.87 5.78
C ARG A 626 -25.78 6.61 6.55
N GLN A 627 -24.86 6.15 7.40
CA GLN A 627 -25.13 5.03 8.28
C GLN A 627 -26.33 5.30 9.17
N ILE A 628 -27.30 4.39 9.13
CA ILE A 628 -28.44 4.36 10.04
C ILE A 628 -28.50 2.96 10.65
N ASP A 629 -28.38 2.92 11.97
CA ASP A 629 -28.52 1.70 12.77
C ASP A 629 -29.93 1.67 13.36
N MET A 630 -30.60 0.54 13.18
CA MET A 630 -31.90 0.25 13.79
C MET A 630 -31.72 -1.00 14.65
N ALA A 631 -32.07 -0.92 15.93
CA ALA A 631 -31.88 -2.03 16.85
C ALA A 631 -33.13 -2.32 17.68
N LEU A 632 -33.34 -3.61 17.94
CA LEU A 632 -34.34 -4.15 18.83
C LEU A 632 -33.64 -4.98 19.90
N GLY A 633 -33.83 -4.64 21.17
CA GLY A 633 -33.27 -5.34 22.32
C GLY A 633 -34.34 -5.85 23.25
N THR A 634 -34.15 -7.04 23.83
CA THR A 634 -34.98 -7.57 24.91
C THR A 634 -34.13 -8.00 26.09
N LEU A 635 -34.69 -7.91 27.28
CA LEU A 635 -34.13 -8.47 28.51
C LEU A 635 -35.17 -9.40 29.12
N HIS A 636 -34.76 -10.62 29.46
CA HIS A 636 -35.61 -11.65 30.03
C HIS A 636 -35.02 -12.16 31.34
N ALA A 637 -35.82 -12.20 32.40
CA ALA A 637 -35.50 -12.94 33.61
C ALA A 637 -35.88 -14.42 33.42
N LEU A 638 -34.96 -15.32 33.73
CA LEU A 638 -35.14 -16.76 33.64
C LEU A 638 -35.53 -17.34 35.01
N SER A 639 -36.08 -18.55 35.00
CA SER A 639 -36.62 -19.19 36.21
C SER A 639 -35.57 -19.56 37.27
N ASP A 640 -34.31 -19.67 36.86
CA ASP A 640 -33.15 -19.94 37.72
C ASP A 640 -32.55 -18.67 38.34
N GLY A 641 -33.17 -17.50 38.11
CA GLY A 641 -32.68 -16.20 38.57
C GLY A 641 -31.62 -15.56 37.68
N SER A 642 -31.25 -16.22 36.57
CA SER A 642 -30.38 -15.65 35.55
C SER A 642 -31.15 -14.72 34.60
N GLU A 643 -30.42 -13.94 33.79
CA GLU A 643 -30.96 -12.97 32.85
C GLU A 643 -30.44 -13.26 31.44
N LEU A 644 -31.32 -13.20 30.44
CA LEU A 644 -30.99 -13.30 29.01
C LEU A 644 -31.31 -11.98 28.31
N ALA A 645 -30.29 -11.31 27.78
CA ALA A 645 -30.44 -10.15 26.91
C ALA A 645 -30.25 -10.56 25.45
N LEU A 646 -31.19 -10.21 24.57
CA LEU A 646 -31.09 -10.42 23.13
C LEU A 646 -31.08 -9.07 22.41
N ARG A 647 -30.33 -8.94 21.32
CA ARG A 647 -30.32 -7.72 20.49
C ARG A 647 -30.18 -8.07 19.02
N ALA A 648 -31.09 -7.56 18.21
CA ALA A 648 -31.00 -7.56 16.76
C ALA A 648 -30.68 -6.14 16.27
N VAL A 649 -29.77 -6.02 15.30
CA VAL A 649 -29.37 -4.75 14.68
C VAL A 649 -29.42 -4.88 13.16
N VAL A 650 -29.94 -3.86 12.50
CA VAL A 650 -29.86 -3.66 11.06
C VAL A 650 -29.15 -2.33 10.81
N THR A 651 -28.04 -2.38 10.09
CA THR A 651 -27.28 -1.20 9.66
C THR A 651 -27.44 -1.01 8.16
N ARG A 652 -27.86 0.17 7.75
CA ARG A 652 -27.84 0.63 6.36
C ARG A 652 -26.62 1.53 6.14
N ASP A 653 -26.06 1.54 4.92
CA ASP A 653 -24.93 2.37 4.51
C ASP A 653 -23.77 2.28 5.52
N ASP A 654 -23.32 1.06 5.81
CA ASP A 654 -22.31 0.80 6.84
C ASP A 654 -21.08 1.69 6.66
N ARG A 655 -20.62 2.31 7.76
CA ARG A 655 -19.54 3.29 7.79
C ARG A 655 -19.75 4.46 6.82
N HIS A 656 -21.01 4.87 6.64
CA HIS A 656 -21.43 5.95 5.75
C HIS A 656 -21.05 5.72 4.28
N VAL A 657 -20.93 4.47 3.82
CA VAL A 657 -20.66 4.17 2.40
C VAL A 657 -21.97 3.78 1.72
N ARG A 658 -22.41 4.55 0.71
CA ARG A 658 -23.72 4.35 0.05
C ARG A 658 -23.86 2.98 -0.61
N THR A 659 -22.76 2.44 -1.12
CA THR A 659 -22.72 1.14 -1.81
C THR A 659 -22.49 -0.04 -0.85
N ALA A 660 -22.33 0.20 0.45
CA ALA A 660 -22.19 -0.89 1.41
C ALA A 660 -23.49 -1.68 1.51
N ALA A 661 -23.36 -3.01 1.50
CA ALA A 661 -24.49 -3.90 1.75
C ALA A 661 -25.04 -3.67 3.17
N PRO A 662 -26.35 -3.82 3.40
CA PRO A 662 -26.91 -3.80 4.74
C PRO A 662 -26.25 -4.87 5.62
N VAL A 663 -25.92 -4.49 6.85
CA VAL A 663 -25.34 -5.40 7.83
C VAL A 663 -26.42 -5.79 8.83
N TYR A 664 -26.52 -7.09 9.10
CA TYR A 664 -27.45 -7.65 10.09
C TYR A 664 -26.63 -8.26 11.22
N GLY A 665 -26.98 -7.95 12.47
CA GLY A 665 -26.35 -8.50 13.66
C GLY A 665 -27.40 -9.06 14.61
N LEU A 666 -27.12 -10.23 15.18
CA LEU A 666 -27.90 -10.79 16.28
C LEU A 666 -26.93 -11.16 17.41
N MET A 667 -27.26 -10.74 18.62
CA MET A 667 -26.44 -10.93 19.81
C MET A 667 -27.29 -11.43 20.96
N GLY A 668 -26.72 -12.29 21.79
CA GLY A 668 -27.33 -12.78 23.02
C GLY A 668 -26.31 -12.76 24.16
N ASN A 669 -26.72 -12.31 25.34
CA ASN A 669 -25.93 -12.36 26.56
C ASN A 669 -26.74 -13.06 27.65
N TRP A 670 -26.12 -14.02 28.33
CA TRP A 670 -26.70 -14.72 29.46
C TRP A 670 -25.87 -14.45 30.71
N ARG A 671 -26.51 -13.93 31.76
CA ARG A 671 -25.86 -13.58 33.03
C ARG A 671 -26.52 -14.33 34.17
N THR A 672 -25.71 -15.03 34.96
CA THR A 672 -26.13 -15.64 36.23
C THR A 672 -25.52 -14.85 37.41
N ARG A 673 -26.24 -14.78 38.54
CA ARG A 673 -25.71 -14.21 39.79
C ARG A 673 -25.19 -15.38 40.64
N PHE A 674 -23.91 -15.39 40.95
CA PHE A 674 -23.31 -16.30 41.93
C PHE A 674 -23.04 -15.57 43.25
#